data_AF-D5U5N5-F1
#
_entry.id   AF-D5U5N5-F1
#
_cell.length_a   1.000
_cell.length_b   1.000
_cell.length_c   1.000
_cell.angle_alpha   90.00
_cell.angle_beta   90.00
_cell.angle_gamma   90.00
#
_symmetry.space_group_name_H-M   'P 1'
#
loop_
_entity.id
_entity.type
_entity.pdbx_description
1 polymer ?
#
loop_
_entity_poly.entity_id
_entity_poly.type
_entity_poly.pdbx_seq_one_letter_code
_entity_poly.pdbx_strand_id
1 'polypeptide(L)'
;MKYKPTSKKELKDLITDESIYLGDIDTSLITDMANLFDFFNRDNYDGIENWDTSNVENMAGMFSANRNFNKDISKWNVSKVKNTAYMFFLAEKFNQPLNDWDVSNVINMNSMFMNAKSFNQPLDNWNVGKVQSMSDMFHCAESFNQNINDWNVSNVENMNHMFSSAHKFNQPLFKWNTSKVKEMSGMFSLAYAFNQSLNNWNVSNVTNMRCMFMFARDFNRPINNWNTKKLKDAGSMFSNTSAFNQNLDDWNIDNLSDMSNFNKDSALELTFKFKTYLYALTLDKEEKNNLNDFIKNNVKKIYEIIENHKNKKVNFLKRYLINNFYNELKELIPNYIESFNSIEEVYNYIDKNYNKKDDKKVQFIDDIKIENIDKRIIKYIYLSYLELKREAYRIKQIDYIINLIDEKFFINAIKTIYINTNKETSAIIYGIYGGDEALREIYKKEKDSKLCLIIFSINKNSKYAINMLYNVFKKSKKSEVKEMTEKIVEDIAKENNLSVYEFGLKAIPNFGFDRNGEKIINNNQYKIILKHDYTIDYFDIKENKILKQIPKNFDDSIKEEIKYIKKEIPNIIKNQSRNLIKILLTGKKYDFNFFKEVFIDNPIMNKFAVNLVWNLFDENNNFITTFRYSDDGSYTNYDDNTVNINDNYFVSLSSPIEMEKSIISKWKKQLEDYELSQPIMQFTNIQINNLEEVLNKLQNIEISYGTIKAFSQRYDMNMEHKSYYEINGYSYKDSYNNQDFYIKTKIINTETNYNDKIKINIEFNNSSNRFIYTWLILLIWDLRLTETF
;
A
#
# COMPACT_ATOMS: atom_id res chain seq x y z
N MET A 1 46.28 -0.18 53.48
CA MET A 1 46.01 -0.09 52.03
C MET A 1 47.32 0.22 51.32
N LYS A 2 47.64 -0.51 50.24
CA LYS A 2 48.91 -0.43 49.49
C LYS A 2 48.87 0.58 48.34
N TYR A 3 47.68 0.87 47.82
CA TYR A 3 47.47 1.80 46.71
C TYR A 3 46.50 2.91 47.13
N LYS A 4 46.73 4.14 46.72
CA LYS A 4 45.85 5.29 47.02
C LYS A 4 45.69 6.18 45.78
N PRO A 5 44.84 5.77 44.81
CA PRO A 5 44.63 6.54 43.59
C PRO A 5 44.05 7.91 43.92
N THR A 6 44.55 8.94 43.25
CA THR A 6 44.09 10.34 43.35
C THR A 6 43.13 10.71 42.22
N SER A 7 43.00 9.84 41.21
CA SER A 7 42.11 10.03 40.06
C SER A 7 41.37 8.76 39.66
N LYS A 8 40.23 8.92 38.97
CA LYS A 8 39.48 7.79 38.40
C LYS A 8 40.33 6.94 37.44
N LYS A 9 41.24 7.58 36.69
CA LYS A 9 42.13 6.87 35.76
C LYS A 9 43.09 5.95 36.50
N GLU A 10 43.75 6.46 37.53
CA GLU A 10 44.64 5.64 38.38
C GLU A 10 43.88 4.48 39.02
N LEU A 11 42.66 4.73 39.54
CA LEU A 11 41.83 3.64 40.06
C LEU A 11 41.49 2.62 38.97
N LYS A 12 41.14 3.07 37.77
CA LYS A 12 40.82 2.18 36.64
C LYS A 12 42.01 1.30 36.25
N ASP A 13 43.21 1.86 36.21
CA ASP A 13 44.43 1.09 35.89
C ASP A 13 44.68 0.01 36.98
N LEU A 14 44.49 0.33 38.26
CA LEU A 14 44.64 -0.62 39.37
C LEU A 14 43.60 -1.76 39.33
N ILE A 15 42.33 -1.46 39.04
CA ILE A 15 41.28 -2.49 39.02
C ILE A 15 41.35 -3.41 37.79
N THR A 16 42.06 -3.00 36.73
CA THR A 16 42.30 -3.86 35.56
C THR A 16 43.38 -4.92 35.80
N ASP A 17 44.23 -4.73 36.81
CA ASP A 17 45.19 -5.74 37.23
C ASP A 17 44.53 -6.75 38.17
N GLU A 18 44.28 -7.96 37.67
CA GLU A 18 43.62 -9.03 38.43
C GLU A 18 44.46 -9.56 39.61
N SER A 19 45.78 -9.29 39.63
CA SER A 19 46.64 -9.69 40.74
C SER A 19 46.47 -8.81 41.99
N ILE A 20 45.90 -7.60 41.83
CA ILE A 20 45.69 -6.66 42.92
C ILE A 20 44.43 -7.03 43.70
N TYR A 21 44.55 -7.39 44.98
CA TYR A 21 43.40 -7.53 45.88
C TYR A 21 42.69 -6.17 46.05
N LEU A 22 41.38 -6.08 45.76
CA LEU A 22 40.67 -4.78 45.73
C LEU A 22 40.64 -4.09 47.09
N GLY A 23 40.68 -4.86 48.20
CA GLY A 23 40.75 -4.31 49.55
C GLY A 23 42.08 -3.63 49.90
N ASP A 24 43.12 -3.79 49.09
CA ASP A 24 44.39 -3.06 49.24
C ASP A 24 44.32 -1.63 48.66
N ILE A 25 43.23 -1.23 48.00
CA ILE A 25 43.06 0.07 47.35
C ILE A 25 42.27 1.05 48.24
N ASP A 26 42.89 2.17 48.61
CA ASP A 26 42.27 3.29 49.33
C ASP A 26 41.54 4.22 48.38
N THR A 27 40.22 4.06 48.30
CA THR A 27 39.33 4.86 47.45
C THR A 27 38.86 6.18 48.08
N SER A 28 39.34 6.55 49.28
CA SER A 28 38.85 7.72 50.04
C SER A 28 38.97 9.06 49.30
N LEU A 29 39.83 9.18 48.30
CA LEU A 29 40.01 10.39 47.49
C LEU A 29 39.15 10.43 46.22
N ILE A 30 38.45 9.35 45.89
CA ILE A 30 37.75 9.20 44.62
C ILE A 30 36.33 9.76 44.73
N THR A 31 36.00 10.70 43.84
CA THR A 31 34.66 11.31 43.78
C THR A 31 33.82 10.82 42.58
N ASP A 32 34.44 10.19 41.59
CA ASP A 32 33.78 9.68 40.38
C ASP A 32 34.17 8.21 40.15
N MET A 33 33.18 7.32 40.31
CA MET A 33 33.30 5.87 40.08
C MET A 33 32.52 5.42 38.85
N ALA A 34 32.09 6.34 37.98
CA ALA A 34 31.34 5.98 36.79
C ALA A 34 32.14 5.10 35.84
N ASN A 35 31.50 4.04 35.34
CA ASN A 35 32.02 3.06 34.38
C ASN A 35 33.36 2.41 34.79
N LEU A 36 33.61 2.26 36.10
CA LEU A 36 34.84 1.61 36.58
C LEU A 36 34.96 0.16 36.10
N PHE A 37 33.88 -0.62 36.23
CA PHE A 37 33.83 -2.02 35.81
C PHE A 37 32.97 -2.23 34.54
N ASP A 38 32.62 -1.17 33.81
CA ASP A 38 31.75 -1.29 32.62
C ASP A 38 32.38 -2.21 31.55
N PHE A 39 31.61 -3.21 31.09
CA PHE A 39 32.04 -4.29 30.18
C PHE A 39 33.26 -5.12 30.65
N PHE A 40 33.70 -4.96 31.90
CA PHE A 40 34.90 -5.57 32.44
C PHE A 40 34.55 -6.64 33.50
N ASN A 41 34.41 -7.88 33.05
CA ASN A 41 34.24 -9.02 33.95
C ASN A 41 35.57 -9.39 34.61
N ARG A 42 35.84 -8.79 35.77
CA ARG A 42 36.87 -9.28 36.69
C ARG A 42 36.42 -10.60 37.33
N ASP A 43 37.28 -11.60 37.40
CA ASP A 43 36.91 -12.90 38.00
C ASP A 43 36.75 -12.84 39.53
N ASN A 44 37.53 -11.98 40.20
CA ASN A 44 37.46 -11.82 41.65
C ASN A 44 37.27 -10.35 42.09
N TYR A 45 36.19 -10.10 42.82
CA TYR A 45 35.83 -8.81 43.41
C TYR A 45 36.04 -8.75 44.94
N ASP A 46 36.72 -9.72 45.56
CA ASP A 46 36.94 -9.74 47.01
C ASP A 46 37.65 -8.47 47.49
N GLY A 47 37.22 -7.93 48.63
CA GLY A 47 37.75 -6.73 49.24
C GLY A 47 37.07 -5.44 48.78
N ILE A 48 36.24 -5.48 47.73
CA ILE A 48 35.49 -4.31 47.23
C ILE A 48 34.47 -3.80 48.27
N GLU A 49 33.99 -4.69 49.16
CA GLU A 49 33.09 -4.36 50.27
C GLU A 49 33.72 -3.39 51.29
N ASN A 50 35.05 -3.28 51.30
CA ASN A 50 35.81 -2.43 52.22
C ASN A 50 36.18 -1.05 51.64
N TRP A 51 35.77 -0.76 50.40
CA TRP A 51 36.03 0.54 49.78
C TRP A 51 35.34 1.69 50.50
N ASP A 52 36.07 2.78 50.71
CA ASP A 52 35.50 4.05 51.18
C ASP A 52 34.86 4.79 50.00
N THR A 53 33.53 4.84 50.00
CA THR A 53 32.69 5.50 49.00
C THR A 53 32.11 6.82 49.47
N SER A 54 32.46 7.29 50.68
CA SER A 54 31.85 8.45 51.34
C SER A 54 32.07 9.80 50.65
N ASN A 55 33.00 9.86 49.69
CA ASN A 55 33.27 11.04 48.86
C ASN A 55 32.76 10.91 47.42
N VAL A 56 32.16 9.79 47.04
CA VAL A 56 31.70 9.52 45.68
C VAL A 56 30.41 10.30 45.39
N GLU A 57 30.41 11.06 44.29
CA GLU A 57 29.23 11.80 43.80
C GLU A 57 28.60 11.14 42.56
N ASN A 58 29.33 10.30 41.83
CA ASN A 58 28.88 9.67 40.58
C ASN A 58 29.22 8.18 40.52
N MET A 59 28.21 7.32 40.38
CA MET A 59 28.33 5.87 40.25
C MET A 59 27.68 5.33 38.96
N ALA A 60 27.43 6.22 37.99
CA ALA A 60 26.75 5.83 36.76
C ALA A 60 27.51 4.71 36.02
N GLY A 61 26.80 3.64 35.64
CA GLY A 61 27.36 2.51 34.89
C GLY A 61 28.48 1.76 35.61
N MET A 62 28.67 1.93 36.92
CA MET A 62 29.83 1.37 37.64
C MET A 62 30.01 -0.13 37.42
N PHE A 63 28.91 -0.91 37.38
CA PHE A 63 28.91 -2.36 37.12
C PHE A 63 28.14 -2.74 35.85
N SER A 64 27.98 -1.81 34.91
CA SER A 64 27.28 -2.07 33.66
C SER A 64 27.90 -3.24 32.89
N ALA A 65 27.05 -4.11 32.33
CA ALA A 65 27.38 -5.33 31.61
C ALA A 65 28.17 -6.41 32.40
N ASN A 66 28.32 -6.27 33.72
CA ASN A 66 28.90 -7.33 34.56
C ASN A 66 27.88 -8.38 34.95
N ARG A 67 27.57 -9.29 34.02
CA ARG A 67 26.53 -10.31 34.17
C ARG A 67 26.67 -11.19 35.41
N ASN A 68 27.90 -11.39 35.88
CA ASN A 68 28.21 -12.24 37.03
C ASN A 68 28.39 -11.49 38.36
N PHE A 69 28.36 -10.16 38.36
CA PHE A 69 28.59 -9.39 39.58
C PHE A 69 27.46 -9.60 40.60
N ASN A 70 27.83 -10.00 41.82
CA ASN A 70 26.90 -10.24 42.92
C ASN A 70 27.58 -10.11 44.30
N LYS A 71 28.56 -9.21 44.45
CA LYS A 71 29.22 -8.98 45.75
C LYS A 71 28.41 -8.05 46.63
N ASP A 72 28.42 -8.32 47.93
CA ASP A 72 27.75 -7.50 48.93
C ASP A 72 28.44 -6.13 49.05
N ILE A 73 27.68 -5.09 48.75
CA ILE A 73 28.07 -3.68 48.80
C ILE A 73 27.13 -2.87 49.71
N SER A 74 26.37 -3.56 50.56
CA SER A 74 25.40 -2.95 51.49
C SER A 74 26.03 -1.91 52.42
N LYS A 75 27.31 -2.08 52.78
CA LYS A 75 28.06 -1.21 53.71
C LYS A 75 28.58 0.09 53.09
N TRP A 76 28.43 0.28 51.78
CA TRP A 76 28.90 1.49 51.11
C TRP A 76 28.12 2.73 51.55
N ASN A 77 28.82 3.85 51.68
CA ASN A 77 28.21 5.14 51.98
C ASN A 77 27.94 5.89 50.67
N VAL A 78 26.68 5.85 50.21
CA VAL A 78 26.24 6.52 48.99
C VAL A 78 25.56 7.88 49.21
N SER A 79 25.62 8.43 50.43
CA SER A 79 24.89 9.66 50.81
C SER A 79 25.22 10.90 49.97
N LYS A 80 26.40 10.96 49.33
CA LYS A 80 26.80 12.05 48.43
C LYS A 80 26.52 11.77 46.95
N VAL A 81 26.12 10.56 46.59
CA VAL A 81 25.92 10.15 45.20
C VAL A 81 24.70 10.88 44.61
N LYS A 82 24.89 11.49 43.44
CA LYS A 82 23.86 12.23 42.69
C LYS A 82 23.36 11.45 41.47
N ASN A 83 24.15 10.50 40.97
CA ASN A 83 23.85 9.77 39.73
C ASN A 83 24.19 8.28 39.87
N THR A 84 23.17 7.42 39.73
CA THR A 84 23.28 5.96 39.73
C THR A 84 22.76 5.34 38.44
N ALA A 85 22.56 6.14 37.39
CA ALA A 85 22.06 5.67 36.10
C ALA A 85 22.92 4.51 35.57
N TYR A 86 22.29 3.47 35.07
CA TYR A 86 22.94 2.26 34.52
C TYR A 86 23.83 1.47 35.49
N MET A 87 23.85 1.76 36.80
CA MET A 87 24.84 1.19 37.74
C MET A 87 24.91 -0.35 37.69
N PHE A 88 23.77 -1.03 37.58
CA PHE A 88 23.65 -2.49 37.46
C PHE A 88 23.01 -2.93 36.14
N PHE A 89 23.11 -2.09 35.09
CA PHE A 89 22.61 -2.44 33.77
C PHE A 89 23.25 -3.75 33.29
N LEU A 90 22.45 -4.74 32.87
CA LEU A 90 22.89 -6.09 32.46
C LEU A 90 23.67 -6.88 33.54
N ALA A 91 23.59 -6.51 34.81
CA ALA A 91 24.15 -7.29 35.92
C ALA A 91 23.20 -8.45 36.30
N GLU A 92 23.05 -9.43 35.41
CA GLU A 92 21.99 -10.46 35.46
C GLU A 92 21.91 -11.24 36.79
N LYS A 93 23.04 -11.49 37.46
CA LYS A 93 23.11 -12.22 38.74
C LYS A 93 23.02 -11.34 39.99
N PHE A 94 23.02 -10.01 39.85
CA PHE A 94 23.06 -9.12 41.01
C PHE A 94 21.77 -9.22 41.83
N ASN A 95 21.90 -9.52 43.12
CA ASN A 95 20.79 -9.68 44.07
C ASN A 95 21.24 -9.45 45.52
N GLN A 96 21.95 -8.36 45.79
CA GLN A 96 22.48 -8.03 47.12
C GLN A 96 21.68 -6.92 47.80
N PRO A 97 21.60 -6.91 49.15
CA PRO A 97 20.77 -5.94 49.89
C PRO A 97 21.30 -4.52 49.72
N LEU A 98 20.40 -3.59 49.39
CA LEU A 98 20.70 -2.16 49.19
C LEU A 98 19.80 -1.24 50.01
N ASN A 99 18.91 -1.79 50.85
CA ASN A 99 17.85 -1.01 51.49
C ASN A 99 18.40 0.08 52.44
N ASP A 100 19.60 -0.13 53.00
CA ASP A 100 20.23 0.80 53.95
C ASP A 100 21.00 1.95 53.26
N TRP A 101 21.04 1.98 51.92
CA TRP A 101 21.66 3.07 51.18
C TRP A 101 20.88 4.38 51.31
N ASP A 102 21.57 5.46 51.70
CA ASP A 102 21.02 6.81 51.64
C ASP A 102 21.09 7.38 50.20
N VAL A 103 20.02 7.18 49.44
CA VAL A 103 19.88 7.69 48.06
C VAL A 103 19.22 9.07 47.98
N SER A 104 19.07 9.79 49.10
CA SER A 104 18.31 11.06 49.17
C SER A 104 18.85 12.21 48.32
N ASN A 105 20.10 12.09 47.84
CA ASN A 105 20.74 13.05 46.93
C ASN A 105 20.77 12.61 45.47
N VAL A 106 20.28 11.40 45.14
CA VAL A 106 20.24 10.89 43.76
C VAL A 106 19.15 11.62 42.97
N ILE A 107 19.52 12.10 41.79
CA ILE A 107 18.63 12.83 40.86
C ILE A 107 18.26 11.97 39.64
N ASN A 108 19.15 11.05 39.24
CA ASN A 108 18.98 10.21 38.06
C ASN A 108 19.19 8.72 38.40
N MET A 109 18.14 7.91 38.18
CA MET A 109 18.13 6.45 38.39
C MET A 109 17.81 5.67 37.10
N ASN A 110 17.97 6.30 35.93
CA ASN A 110 17.65 5.67 34.65
C ASN A 110 18.36 4.32 34.49
N SER A 111 17.61 3.29 34.09
CA SER A 111 18.12 1.95 33.76
C SER A 111 18.98 1.30 34.85
N MET A 112 18.89 1.73 36.12
CA MET A 112 19.80 1.29 37.18
C MET A 112 19.82 -0.23 37.35
N PHE A 113 18.67 -0.91 37.26
CA PHE A 113 18.52 -2.36 37.34
C PHE A 113 18.02 -2.99 36.04
N MET A 114 18.18 -2.30 34.89
CA MET A 114 17.74 -2.85 33.62
C MET A 114 18.51 -4.13 33.30
N ASN A 115 17.80 -5.23 33.03
CA ASN A 115 18.32 -6.60 32.87
C ASN A 115 19.05 -7.18 34.10
N ALA A 116 18.87 -6.63 35.31
CA ALA A 116 19.29 -7.28 36.55
C ALA A 116 18.29 -8.40 36.91
N LYS A 117 18.24 -9.46 36.09
CA LYS A 117 17.18 -10.49 36.09
C LYS A 117 16.93 -11.15 37.45
N SER A 118 17.98 -11.31 38.26
CA SER A 118 17.91 -11.94 39.58
C SER A 118 17.54 -10.98 40.71
N PHE A 119 17.56 -9.66 40.47
CA PHE A 119 17.40 -8.67 41.52
C PHE A 119 15.99 -8.68 42.10
N ASN A 120 15.88 -8.91 43.41
CA ASN A 120 14.61 -8.91 44.14
C ASN A 120 14.81 -8.56 45.62
N GLN A 121 15.61 -7.53 45.91
CA GLN A 121 15.91 -7.07 47.28
C GLN A 121 15.06 -5.85 47.67
N PRO A 122 14.69 -5.70 48.96
CA PRO A 122 13.88 -4.57 49.42
C PRO A 122 14.57 -3.22 49.17
N LEU A 123 13.77 -2.23 48.80
CA LEU A 123 14.18 -0.84 48.51
C LEU A 123 13.21 0.18 49.14
N ASP A 124 12.39 -0.24 50.09
CA ASP A 124 11.33 0.54 50.72
C ASP A 124 11.86 1.69 51.58
N ASN A 125 13.10 1.62 52.07
CA ASN A 125 13.75 2.69 52.84
C ASN A 125 14.32 3.82 51.97
N TRP A 126 14.34 3.67 50.65
CA TRP A 126 14.93 4.66 49.75
C TRP A 126 14.12 5.95 49.67
N ASN A 127 14.76 7.08 49.95
CA ASN A 127 14.19 8.41 49.69
C ASN A 127 14.48 8.86 48.25
N VAL A 128 13.55 8.59 47.33
CA VAL A 128 13.65 8.95 45.91
C VAL A 128 13.08 10.34 45.57
N GLY A 129 12.80 11.18 46.56
CA GLY A 129 12.05 12.44 46.38
C GLY A 129 12.70 13.47 45.45
N LYS A 130 14.00 13.37 45.17
CA LYS A 130 14.74 14.25 44.23
C LYS A 130 14.86 13.69 42.82
N VAL A 131 14.48 12.43 42.60
CA VAL A 131 14.65 11.76 41.31
C VAL A 131 13.70 12.38 40.26
N GLN A 132 14.25 12.75 39.11
CA GLN A 132 13.51 13.36 38.01
C GLN A 132 13.14 12.38 36.90
N SER A 133 13.89 11.28 36.77
CA SER A 133 13.71 10.28 35.72
C SER A 133 13.99 8.88 36.27
N MET A 134 13.07 7.95 35.97
CA MET A 134 13.13 6.52 36.34
C MET A 134 12.92 5.64 35.10
N SER A 135 13.24 6.15 33.91
CA SER A 135 13.07 5.39 32.67
C SER A 135 13.87 4.10 32.72
N ASP A 136 13.24 2.99 32.34
CA ASP A 136 13.81 1.65 32.27
C ASP A 136 14.38 1.11 33.60
N MET A 137 14.08 1.71 34.75
CA MET A 137 14.75 1.40 36.02
C MET A 137 14.76 -0.11 36.36
N PHE A 138 13.65 -0.82 36.13
CA PHE A 138 13.50 -2.26 36.33
C PHE A 138 13.14 -3.01 35.04
N HIS A 139 13.46 -2.45 33.87
CA HIS A 139 13.22 -3.09 32.58
C HIS A 139 13.96 -4.44 32.52
N CYS A 140 13.26 -5.56 32.28
CA CYS A 140 13.81 -6.92 32.29
C CYS A 140 14.43 -7.33 33.65
N ALA A 141 14.07 -6.68 34.76
CA ALA A 141 14.35 -7.18 36.09
C ALA A 141 13.33 -8.29 36.44
N GLU A 142 13.44 -9.43 35.75
CA GLU A 142 12.39 -10.46 35.69
C GLU A 142 11.90 -10.96 37.07
N SER A 143 12.81 -10.99 38.06
CA SER A 143 12.50 -11.45 39.42
C SER A 143 11.96 -10.38 40.37
N PHE A 144 12.03 -9.09 39.99
CA PHE A 144 11.72 -7.99 40.89
C PHE A 144 10.23 -7.95 41.25
N ASN A 145 9.93 -8.02 42.55
CA ASN A 145 8.58 -7.98 43.10
C ASN A 145 8.55 -7.38 44.52
N GLN A 146 9.31 -6.32 44.75
CA GLN A 146 9.45 -5.70 46.07
C GLN A 146 8.55 -4.48 46.25
N ASN A 147 8.07 -4.27 47.48
CA ASN A 147 7.16 -3.16 47.79
C ASN A 147 7.90 -1.81 47.70
N ILE A 148 7.41 -0.95 46.81
CA ILE A 148 7.91 0.41 46.56
C ILE A 148 6.77 1.43 46.57
N ASN A 149 5.62 1.05 47.17
CA ASN A 149 4.44 1.91 47.21
C ASN A 149 4.72 3.23 47.95
N ASP A 150 5.59 3.22 48.95
CA ASP A 150 5.89 4.39 49.79
C ASP A 150 6.89 5.39 49.17
N TRP A 151 7.39 5.12 47.97
CA TRP A 151 8.25 6.06 47.25
C TRP A 151 7.54 7.37 46.88
N ASN A 152 8.20 8.50 47.16
CA ASN A 152 7.75 9.81 46.71
C ASN A 152 8.23 10.10 45.28
N VAL A 153 7.39 9.78 44.28
CA VAL A 153 7.68 10.00 42.85
C VAL A 153 7.16 11.34 42.30
N SER A 154 6.78 12.29 43.16
CA SER A 154 6.12 13.55 42.74
C SER A 154 6.96 14.49 41.86
N ASN A 155 8.26 14.24 41.73
CA ASN A 155 9.18 14.98 40.87
C ASN A 155 9.57 14.25 39.58
N VAL A 156 9.10 13.00 39.40
CA VAL A 156 9.44 12.19 38.21
C VAL A 156 8.63 12.67 37.01
N GLU A 157 9.29 12.95 35.89
CA GLU A 157 8.65 13.34 34.63
C GLU A 157 8.60 12.21 33.59
N ASN A 158 9.49 11.21 33.69
CA ASN A 158 9.62 10.11 32.73
C ASN A 158 9.64 8.75 33.45
N MET A 159 8.66 7.89 33.11
CA MET A 159 8.51 6.51 33.60
C MET A 159 8.44 5.49 32.46
N ASN A 160 8.99 5.82 31.28
CA ASN A 160 9.02 4.91 30.14
C ASN A 160 9.66 3.58 30.54
N HIS A 161 9.02 2.48 30.16
CA HIS A 161 9.50 1.11 30.33
C HIS A 161 9.94 0.72 31.76
N MET A 162 9.53 1.46 32.79
CA MET A 162 10.05 1.28 34.15
C MET A 162 9.95 -0.16 34.66
N PHE A 163 8.86 -0.86 34.37
CA PHE A 163 8.62 -2.27 34.71
C PHE A 163 8.44 -3.17 33.48
N SER A 164 8.91 -2.72 32.31
CA SER A 164 8.80 -3.52 31.08
C SER A 164 9.52 -4.85 31.26
N SER A 165 8.86 -5.98 31.01
CA SER A 165 9.39 -7.34 31.20
C SER A 165 9.81 -7.67 32.64
N ALA A 166 9.33 -6.93 33.65
CA ALA A 166 9.44 -7.32 35.06
C ALA A 166 8.38 -8.40 35.37
N HIS A 167 8.61 -9.62 34.87
CA HIS A 167 7.61 -10.69 34.78
C HIS A 167 6.84 -10.95 36.09
N LYS A 168 7.52 -10.88 37.24
CA LYS A 168 6.93 -11.17 38.56
C LYS A 168 6.35 -9.94 39.29
N PHE A 169 6.52 -8.74 38.77
CA PHE A 169 6.15 -7.52 39.48
C PHE A 169 4.62 -7.40 39.65
N ASN A 170 4.15 -7.38 40.89
CA ASN A 170 2.72 -7.26 41.21
C ASN A 170 2.50 -6.53 42.56
N GLN A 171 3.22 -5.43 42.78
CA GLN A 171 3.16 -4.65 44.03
C GLN A 171 2.30 -3.39 43.90
N PRO A 172 1.61 -2.96 44.97
CA PRO A 172 0.75 -1.78 44.93
C PRO A 172 1.55 -0.51 44.62
N LEU A 173 0.97 0.39 43.82
CA LEU A 173 1.55 1.69 43.45
C LEU A 173 0.57 2.86 43.67
N PHE A 174 -0.44 2.65 44.50
CA PHE A 174 -1.53 3.62 44.69
C PHE A 174 -1.09 4.85 45.50
N LYS A 175 0.02 4.84 46.23
CA LYS A 175 0.49 6.06 46.94
C LYS A 175 1.27 7.01 46.05
N TRP A 176 1.59 6.61 44.81
CA TRP A 176 2.39 7.41 43.90
C TRP A 176 1.64 8.64 43.38
N ASN A 177 2.28 9.81 43.46
CA ASN A 177 1.80 11.03 42.83
C ASN A 177 2.41 11.19 41.43
N THR A 178 1.65 10.82 40.40
CA THR A 178 2.08 10.85 38.99
C THR A 178 1.78 12.16 38.26
N SER A 179 1.35 13.22 38.96
CA SER A 179 0.87 14.46 38.34
C SER A 179 1.87 15.21 37.46
N LYS A 180 3.18 14.97 37.60
CA LYS A 180 4.23 15.55 36.74
C LYS A 180 4.68 14.65 35.60
N VAL A 181 4.26 13.38 35.57
CA VAL A 181 4.70 12.41 34.56
C VAL A 181 4.12 12.80 33.19
N LYS A 182 4.98 12.79 32.17
CA LYS A 182 4.64 13.09 30.77
C LYS A 182 4.69 11.84 29.89
N GLU A 183 5.61 10.92 30.19
CA GLU A 183 5.92 9.75 29.36
C GLU A 183 5.76 8.45 30.17
N MET A 184 4.87 7.55 29.71
CA MET A 184 4.58 6.22 30.30
C MET A 184 4.59 5.10 29.24
N SER A 185 5.29 5.31 28.12
CA SER A 185 5.40 4.31 27.04
C SER A 185 5.97 3.00 27.59
N GLY A 186 5.27 1.89 27.33
CA GLY A 186 5.71 0.54 27.68
C GLY A 186 5.93 0.28 29.17
N MET A 187 5.41 1.14 30.08
CA MET A 187 5.73 1.08 31.51
C MET A 187 5.53 -0.31 32.14
N PHE A 188 4.48 -1.03 31.75
CA PHE A 188 4.15 -2.39 32.22
C PHE A 188 4.09 -3.41 31.07
N SER A 189 4.72 -3.11 29.93
CA SER A 189 4.78 -4.05 28.81
C SER A 189 5.42 -5.36 29.26
N LEU A 190 4.85 -6.52 28.94
CA LEU A 190 5.34 -7.85 29.35
C LEU A 190 5.43 -8.08 30.87
N ALA A 191 4.89 -7.20 31.71
CA ALA A 191 4.77 -7.43 33.16
C ALA A 191 3.63 -8.41 33.44
N TYR A 192 3.85 -9.70 33.14
CA TYR A 192 2.81 -10.71 33.06
C TYR A 192 1.89 -10.77 34.29
N ALA A 193 2.46 -10.68 35.49
CA ALA A 193 1.75 -10.81 36.76
C ALA A 193 1.10 -9.51 37.28
N PHE A 194 1.33 -8.37 36.62
CA PHE A 194 0.92 -7.07 37.17
C PHE A 194 -0.61 -6.90 37.11
N ASN A 195 -1.26 -6.78 38.28
CA ASN A 195 -2.71 -6.59 38.35
C ASN A 195 -3.13 -5.70 39.54
N GLN A 196 -2.42 -4.60 39.76
CA GLN A 196 -2.64 -3.67 40.86
C GLN A 196 -3.44 -2.42 40.42
N SER A 197 -4.15 -1.80 41.38
CA SER A 197 -5.00 -0.65 41.09
C SER A 197 -4.18 0.59 40.73
N LEU A 198 -4.53 1.24 39.62
CA LEU A 198 -3.92 2.47 39.11
C LEU A 198 -4.95 3.60 38.91
N ASN A 199 -6.22 3.39 39.28
CA ASN A 199 -7.31 4.31 38.95
C ASN A 199 -7.19 5.68 39.65
N ASN A 200 -6.33 5.79 40.67
CA ASN A 200 -6.09 7.02 41.42
C ASN A 200 -4.89 7.84 40.90
N TRP A 201 -4.18 7.34 39.88
CA TRP A 201 -3.10 8.08 39.25
C TRP A 201 -3.61 9.33 38.53
N ASN A 202 -2.84 10.42 38.62
CA ASN A 202 -3.11 11.64 37.87
C ASN A 202 -2.33 11.63 36.56
N VAL A 203 -2.98 11.19 35.48
CA VAL A 203 -2.37 11.12 34.14
C VAL A 203 -2.67 12.34 33.26
N SER A 204 -3.17 13.45 33.83
CA SER A 204 -3.63 14.62 33.07
C SER A 204 -2.52 15.35 32.28
N ASN A 205 -1.25 15.07 32.59
CA ASN A 205 -0.08 15.58 31.89
C ASN A 205 0.59 14.56 30.97
N VAL A 206 0.14 13.30 30.97
CA VAL A 206 0.72 12.24 30.14
C VAL A 206 0.35 12.45 28.68
N THR A 207 1.36 12.43 27.81
CA THR A 207 1.22 12.57 26.37
C THR A 207 1.38 11.26 25.61
N ASN A 208 1.98 10.24 26.23
CA ASN A 208 2.34 8.98 25.58
C ASN A 208 2.13 7.78 26.52
N MET A 209 1.29 6.84 26.09
CA MET A 209 1.01 5.54 26.73
C MET A 209 1.14 4.38 25.72
N ARG A 210 1.93 4.56 24.66
CA ARG A 210 2.18 3.52 23.66
C ARG A 210 2.68 2.25 24.34
N CYS A 211 2.10 1.09 23.99
CA CYS A 211 2.44 -0.22 24.55
C CYS A 211 2.37 -0.34 26.09
N MET A 212 1.72 0.58 26.82
CA MET A 212 1.82 0.66 28.29
C MET A 212 1.53 -0.68 28.99
N PHE A 213 0.55 -1.46 28.52
CA PHE A 213 0.16 -2.75 29.07
C PHE A 213 0.29 -3.90 28.04
N MET A 214 1.05 -3.70 26.97
CA MET A 214 1.22 -4.72 25.93
C MET A 214 1.73 -6.02 26.54
N PHE A 215 1.07 -7.15 26.32
CA PHE A 215 1.37 -8.45 26.97
C PHE A 215 1.29 -8.49 28.51
N ALA A 216 0.72 -7.50 29.20
CA ALA A 216 0.46 -7.57 30.65
C ALA A 216 -0.74 -8.50 30.94
N ARG A 217 -0.52 -9.81 30.82
CA ARG A 217 -1.57 -10.85 30.71
C ARG A 217 -2.62 -10.80 31.81
N ASP A 218 -2.22 -10.52 33.05
CA ASP A 218 -3.11 -10.55 34.22
C ASP A 218 -3.78 -9.19 34.52
N PHE A 219 -3.38 -8.11 33.84
CA PHE A 219 -3.87 -6.77 34.16
C PHE A 219 -5.36 -6.63 33.80
N ASN A 220 -6.20 -6.42 34.81
CA ASN A 220 -7.63 -6.18 34.61
C ASN A 220 -8.23 -5.23 35.66
N ARG A 221 -7.53 -4.14 35.97
CA ARG A 221 -8.00 -3.13 36.94
C ARG A 221 -8.60 -1.91 36.24
N PRO A 222 -9.62 -1.28 36.83
CA PRO A 222 -10.27 -0.10 36.25
C PRO A 222 -9.29 1.07 36.15
N ILE A 223 -9.38 1.79 35.03
CA ILE A 223 -8.61 3.01 34.69
C ILE A 223 -9.51 4.08 34.05
N ASN A 224 -10.81 3.98 34.31
CA ASN A 224 -11.83 4.86 33.71
C ASN A 224 -11.76 6.30 34.26
N ASN A 225 -11.16 6.53 35.44
CA ASN A 225 -11.02 7.87 36.03
C ASN A 225 -9.85 8.68 35.44
N TRP A 226 -9.09 8.10 34.50
CA TRP A 226 -7.95 8.77 33.90
C TRP A 226 -8.36 9.93 33.01
N ASN A 227 -7.81 11.12 33.29
CA ASN A 227 -7.97 12.28 32.42
C ASN A 227 -7.00 12.21 31.23
N THR A 228 -7.45 11.64 30.12
CA THR A 228 -6.65 11.44 28.90
C THR A 228 -6.64 12.63 27.94
N LYS A 229 -7.12 13.81 28.35
CA LYS A 229 -7.26 14.98 27.45
C LYS A 229 -5.96 15.38 26.74
N LYS A 230 -4.78 15.16 27.34
CA LYS A 230 -3.48 15.48 26.70
C LYS A 230 -2.82 14.29 25.99
N LEU A 231 -3.41 13.10 26.08
CA LEU A 231 -2.84 11.89 25.50
C LEU A 231 -2.82 11.99 23.97
N LYS A 232 -1.67 11.67 23.37
CA LYS A 232 -1.45 11.73 21.91
C LYS A 232 -1.22 10.37 21.29
N ASP A 233 -0.60 9.43 22.01
CA ASP A 233 -0.30 8.08 21.51
C ASP A 233 -0.73 7.03 22.53
N ALA A 234 -1.62 6.14 22.08
CA ALA A 234 -2.05 4.95 22.80
C ALA A 234 -1.88 3.67 21.94
N GLY A 235 -1.05 3.71 20.89
CA GLY A 235 -0.80 2.57 20.02
C GLY A 235 -0.38 1.33 20.80
N SER A 236 -0.96 0.18 20.47
CA SER A 236 -0.69 -1.12 21.11
C SER A 236 -0.85 -1.16 22.63
N MET A 237 -1.53 -0.19 23.25
CA MET A 237 -1.60 -0.04 24.71
C MET A 237 -2.05 -1.32 25.41
N PHE A 238 -3.05 -2.01 24.87
CA PHE A 238 -3.59 -3.27 25.40
C PHE A 238 -3.37 -4.45 24.45
N SER A 239 -2.40 -4.38 23.53
CA SER A 239 -2.18 -5.51 22.62
C SER A 239 -1.71 -6.74 23.40
N ASN A 240 -2.33 -7.89 23.16
CA ASN A 240 -2.05 -9.16 23.84
C ASN A 240 -2.25 -9.11 25.37
N THR A 241 -3.04 -8.15 25.87
CA THR A 241 -3.43 -8.04 27.29
C THR A 241 -4.66 -8.91 27.53
N SER A 242 -4.46 -10.22 27.62
CA SER A 242 -5.52 -11.24 27.54
C SER A 242 -6.62 -11.13 28.60
N ALA A 243 -6.36 -10.56 29.78
CA ALA A 243 -7.38 -10.41 30.83
C ALA A 243 -8.14 -9.08 30.78
N PHE A 244 -7.62 -8.05 30.09
CA PHE A 244 -8.15 -6.69 30.21
C PHE A 244 -9.48 -6.54 29.46
N ASN A 245 -10.56 -6.25 30.20
CA ASN A 245 -11.91 -6.08 29.65
C ASN A 245 -12.68 -4.90 30.28
N GLN A 246 -11.96 -3.90 30.80
CA GLN A 246 -12.56 -2.78 31.52
C GLN A 246 -13.14 -1.71 30.57
N ASN A 247 -14.17 -1.00 31.01
CA ASN A 247 -14.80 0.09 30.25
C ASN A 247 -13.89 1.35 30.20
N LEU A 248 -13.79 1.96 29.01
CA LEU A 248 -12.99 3.16 28.72
C LEU A 248 -13.79 4.35 28.16
N ASP A 249 -15.13 4.32 28.19
CA ASP A 249 -16.00 5.31 27.52
C ASP A 249 -15.80 6.76 28.01
N ASP A 250 -15.37 6.92 29.26
CA ASP A 250 -15.09 8.19 29.92
C ASP A 250 -13.80 8.87 29.42
N TRP A 251 -12.95 8.16 28.69
CA TRP A 251 -11.71 8.73 28.16
C TRP A 251 -11.99 9.82 27.12
N ASN A 252 -11.23 10.91 27.23
CA ASN A 252 -11.14 11.92 26.17
C ASN A 252 -10.12 11.47 25.11
N ILE A 253 -10.57 11.40 23.86
CA ILE A 253 -9.78 10.91 22.73
C ILE A 253 -9.45 12.01 21.72
N ASP A 254 -9.84 13.27 21.99
CA ASP A 254 -9.83 14.36 21.02
C ASP A 254 -8.43 14.62 20.46
N ASN A 255 -7.41 14.46 21.31
CA ASN A 255 -6.01 14.73 20.99
C ASN A 255 -5.20 13.49 20.58
N LEU A 256 -5.81 12.30 20.56
CA LEU A 256 -5.14 11.09 20.10
C LEU A 256 -4.78 11.19 18.62
N SER A 257 -3.55 10.81 18.31
CA SER A 257 -2.98 10.81 16.97
C SER A 257 -2.70 9.40 16.46
N ASP A 258 -2.52 8.42 17.35
CA ASP A 258 -2.33 7.00 17.01
C ASP A 258 -3.05 6.10 18.04
N MET A 259 -3.76 5.10 17.51
CA MET A 259 -4.41 4.01 18.25
C MET A 259 -4.16 2.65 17.57
N SER A 260 -3.13 2.54 16.74
CA SER A 260 -2.85 1.32 15.99
C SER A 260 -2.73 0.11 16.91
N ASN A 261 -3.40 -0.99 16.59
CA ASN A 261 -3.37 -2.24 17.36
C ASN A 261 -3.77 -2.06 18.84
N PHE A 262 -4.58 -1.04 19.17
CA PHE A 262 -4.89 -0.62 20.55
C PHE A 262 -5.28 -1.79 21.47
N ASN A 263 -6.10 -2.73 20.97
CA ASN A 263 -6.62 -3.88 21.71
C ASN A 263 -6.41 -5.22 20.97
N LYS A 264 -5.46 -5.28 20.02
CA LYS A 264 -5.19 -6.49 19.22
C LYS A 264 -4.88 -7.68 20.12
N ASP A 265 -5.61 -8.78 19.94
CA ASP A 265 -5.48 -10.03 20.72
C ASP A 265 -5.69 -9.84 22.25
N SER A 266 -6.56 -8.89 22.64
CA SER A 266 -6.97 -8.66 24.04
C SER A 266 -8.43 -9.03 24.26
N ALA A 267 -8.83 -9.16 25.54
CA ALA A 267 -10.23 -9.33 25.92
C ALA A 267 -11.05 -8.02 25.89
N LEU A 268 -10.44 -6.90 25.50
CA LEU A 268 -11.10 -5.60 25.52
C LEU A 268 -12.04 -5.47 24.32
N GLU A 269 -13.33 -5.51 24.60
CA GLU A 269 -14.36 -5.18 23.63
C GLU A 269 -14.49 -3.66 23.49
N LEU A 270 -14.09 -3.14 22.32
CA LEU A 270 -14.26 -1.72 22.04
C LEU A 270 -15.73 -1.36 21.81
N THR A 271 -16.16 -0.29 22.46
CA THR A 271 -17.47 0.31 22.23
C THR A 271 -17.55 0.87 20.81
N PHE A 272 -18.76 1.11 20.32
CA PHE A 272 -18.99 1.63 18.97
C PHE A 272 -18.23 2.95 18.72
N LYS A 273 -18.20 3.83 19.73
CA LYS A 273 -17.43 5.08 19.75
C LYS A 273 -15.94 4.81 19.55
N PHE A 274 -15.36 3.89 20.32
CA PHE A 274 -13.95 3.54 20.21
C PHE A 274 -13.58 2.87 18.88
N LYS A 275 -14.42 1.97 18.36
CA LYS A 275 -14.21 1.36 17.02
C LYS A 275 -14.19 2.42 15.92
N THR A 276 -15.05 3.43 16.02
CA THR A 276 -15.08 4.56 15.10
C THR A 276 -13.77 5.35 15.13
N TYR A 277 -13.26 5.66 16.33
CA TYR A 277 -12.00 6.38 16.47
C TYR A 277 -10.79 5.53 16.09
N LEU A 278 -10.82 4.23 16.35
CA LEU A 278 -9.78 3.30 15.91
C LEU A 278 -9.62 3.34 14.39
N TYR A 279 -10.71 3.25 13.62
CA TYR A 279 -10.65 3.38 12.16
C TYR A 279 -10.03 4.69 11.70
N ALA A 280 -10.41 5.80 12.36
CA ALA A 280 -9.93 7.12 12.00
C ALA A 280 -8.45 7.32 12.35
N LEU A 281 -7.99 6.77 13.48
CA LEU A 281 -6.69 7.09 14.08
C LEU A 281 -5.60 6.06 13.79
N THR A 282 -5.96 4.81 13.49
CA THR A 282 -4.99 3.75 13.18
C THR A 282 -4.13 4.09 11.97
N LEU A 283 -2.84 3.75 12.10
CA LEU A 283 -1.84 3.79 11.02
C LEU A 283 -1.65 2.41 10.40
N ASP A 284 -2.19 1.36 11.02
CA ASP A 284 -2.13 0.00 10.53
C ASP A 284 -3.15 -0.21 9.41
N LYS A 285 -2.65 -0.58 8.22
CA LYS A 285 -3.50 -0.73 7.02
C LYS A 285 -4.42 -1.94 7.12
N GLU A 286 -3.98 -3.02 7.74
CA GLU A 286 -4.74 -4.25 7.85
C GLU A 286 -5.90 -4.07 8.84
N GLU A 287 -5.64 -3.49 10.01
CA GLU A 287 -6.66 -3.11 10.99
C GLU A 287 -7.70 -2.17 10.38
N LYS A 288 -7.24 -1.17 9.61
CA LYS A 288 -8.14 -0.28 8.88
C LYS A 288 -9.00 -1.03 7.86
N ASN A 289 -8.41 -1.96 7.12
CA ASN A 289 -9.14 -2.78 6.15
C ASN A 289 -10.20 -3.66 6.81
N ASN A 290 -9.87 -4.28 7.94
CA ASN A 290 -10.77 -5.15 8.70
C ASN A 290 -11.98 -4.39 9.26
N LEU A 291 -11.84 -3.08 9.46
CA LEU A 291 -12.92 -2.20 9.91
C LEU A 291 -13.73 -1.58 8.75
N ASN A 292 -13.37 -1.81 7.47
CA ASN A 292 -14.09 -1.21 6.33
C ASN A 292 -15.57 -1.61 6.30
N ASP A 293 -15.90 -2.87 6.58
CA ASP A 293 -17.29 -3.32 6.58
C ASP A 293 -18.08 -2.73 7.75
N PHE A 294 -17.44 -2.57 8.92
CA PHE A 294 -18.01 -1.85 10.05
C PHE A 294 -18.36 -0.40 9.65
N ILE A 295 -17.47 0.29 8.94
CA ILE A 295 -17.72 1.65 8.45
C ILE A 295 -18.88 1.68 7.43
N LYS A 296 -18.82 0.81 6.40
CA LYS A 296 -19.82 0.75 5.32
C LYS A 296 -21.23 0.43 5.82
N ASN A 297 -21.36 -0.41 6.84
CA ASN A 297 -22.65 -0.84 7.34
C ASN A 297 -23.26 0.10 8.40
N ASN A 298 -22.51 1.12 8.86
CA ASN A 298 -22.95 1.98 9.96
C ASN A 298 -22.73 3.48 9.68
N VAL A 299 -22.78 3.88 8.41
CA VAL A 299 -22.37 5.21 7.94
C VAL A 299 -23.06 6.36 8.68
N LYS A 300 -24.39 6.35 8.82
CA LYS A 300 -25.16 7.40 9.54
C LYS A 300 -24.74 7.56 11.00
N LYS A 301 -24.75 6.46 11.75
CA LYS A 301 -24.40 6.45 13.18
C LYS A 301 -22.95 6.89 13.43
N ILE A 302 -22.03 6.49 12.55
CA ILE A 302 -20.64 6.94 12.62
C ILE A 302 -20.56 8.44 12.37
N TYR A 303 -21.26 8.95 11.35
CA TYR A 303 -21.29 10.38 11.03
C TYR A 303 -21.74 11.23 12.22
N GLU A 304 -22.85 10.84 12.88
CA GLU A 304 -23.38 11.51 14.07
C GLU A 304 -22.35 11.60 15.22
N ILE A 305 -21.53 10.56 15.42
CA ILE A 305 -20.48 10.55 16.46
C ILE A 305 -19.36 11.54 16.14
N ILE A 306 -19.01 11.69 14.87
CA ILE A 306 -17.80 12.41 14.45
C ILE A 306 -18.08 13.82 13.89
N GLU A 307 -19.34 14.19 13.70
CA GLU A 307 -19.77 15.42 13.02
C GLU A 307 -19.03 16.66 13.51
N ASN A 308 -18.99 16.83 14.83
CA ASN A 308 -18.44 18.00 15.53
C ASN A 308 -17.02 17.79 16.07
N HIS A 309 -16.35 16.72 15.65
CA HIS A 309 -15.04 16.36 16.20
C HIS A 309 -13.91 17.27 15.67
N LYS A 310 -12.95 17.64 16.53
CA LYS A 310 -11.87 18.58 16.18
C LYS A 310 -10.63 17.91 15.58
N ASN A 311 -10.43 16.62 15.84
CA ASN A 311 -9.27 15.88 15.34
C ASN A 311 -9.24 15.84 13.81
N LYS A 312 -8.05 16.09 13.23
CA LYS A 312 -7.86 16.16 11.76
C LYS A 312 -8.13 14.83 11.06
N LYS A 313 -7.70 13.71 11.63
CA LYS A 313 -7.91 12.37 11.05
C LYS A 313 -9.37 11.93 11.13
N VAL A 314 -10.05 12.28 12.23
CA VAL A 314 -11.50 12.04 12.37
C VAL A 314 -12.31 12.89 11.38
N ASN A 315 -11.93 14.16 11.19
CA ASN A 315 -12.53 15.01 10.14
C ASN A 315 -12.28 14.48 8.73
N PHE A 316 -11.15 13.79 8.50
CA PHE A 316 -10.92 13.10 7.24
C PHE A 316 -11.93 11.96 7.02
N LEU A 317 -12.17 11.11 8.04
CA LEU A 317 -13.22 10.08 7.96
C LEU A 317 -14.59 10.68 7.65
N LYS A 318 -14.97 11.77 8.33
CA LYS A 318 -16.23 12.49 8.07
C LYS A 318 -16.38 12.85 6.59
N ARG A 319 -15.33 13.43 6.01
CA ARG A 319 -15.29 13.79 4.60
C ARG A 319 -15.35 12.57 3.68
N TYR A 320 -14.59 11.52 3.97
CA TYR A 320 -14.66 10.26 3.22
C TYR A 320 -16.10 9.72 3.17
N LEU A 321 -16.80 9.71 4.31
CA LEU A 321 -18.18 9.23 4.40
C LEU A 321 -19.13 10.06 3.55
N ILE A 322 -19.08 11.39 3.67
CA ILE A 322 -19.94 12.31 2.89
C ILE A 322 -19.84 12.02 1.39
N ASN A 323 -18.64 11.73 0.87
CA ASN A 323 -18.45 11.62 -0.58
C ASN A 323 -18.80 10.24 -1.12
N ASN A 324 -18.45 9.18 -0.40
CA ASN A 324 -18.73 7.82 -0.85
C ASN A 324 -20.18 7.38 -0.57
N PHE A 325 -20.82 7.98 0.43
CA PHE A 325 -22.18 7.63 0.88
C PHE A 325 -23.11 8.85 0.87
N TYR A 326 -22.88 9.78 -0.06
CA TYR A 326 -23.60 11.06 -0.12
C TYR A 326 -25.12 10.90 -0.07
N ASN A 327 -25.66 9.96 -0.86
CA ASN A 327 -27.11 9.78 -0.95
C ASN A 327 -27.73 9.29 0.38
N GLU A 328 -26.94 8.61 1.21
CA GLU A 328 -27.37 8.15 2.53
C GLU A 328 -27.23 9.26 3.59
N LEU A 329 -26.22 10.12 3.46
CA LEU A 329 -25.88 11.15 4.44
C LEU A 329 -26.46 12.53 4.15
N LYS A 330 -26.95 12.79 2.94
CA LYS A 330 -27.33 14.13 2.46
C LYS A 330 -28.19 14.95 3.44
N GLU A 331 -29.17 14.31 4.08
CA GLU A 331 -30.08 14.96 5.04
C GLU A 331 -29.41 15.31 6.38
N LEU A 332 -28.30 14.64 6.72
CA LEU A 332 -27.51 14.90 7.92
C LEU A 332 -26.43 15.97 7.71
N ILE A 333 -26.12 16.33 6.45
CA ILE A 333 -25.07 17.30 6.16
C ILE A 333 -25.58 18.72 6.49
N PRO A 334 -24.89 19.45 7.40
CA PRO A 334 -25.29 20.81 7.71
C PRO A 334 -25.29 21.71 6.47
N ASN A 335 -26.38 22.46 6.26
CA ASN A 335 -26.57 23.35 5.09
C ASN A 335 -26.54 22.63 3.73
N TYR A 336 -27.00 21.38 3.67
CA TYR A 336 -27.20 20.65 2.41
C TYR A 336 -28.09 21.42 1.41
N ILE A 337 -27.68 21.44 0.13
CA ILE A 337 -28.40 22.07 -0.98
C ILE A 337 -28.37 21.12 -2.18
N GLU A 338 -29.56 20.72 -2.67
CA GLU A 338 -29.73 19.80 -3.82
C GLU A 338 -29.51 20.44 -5.19
N SER A 339 -29.71 21.75 -5.25
CA SER A 339 -29.48 22.56 -6.44
C SER A 339 -29.52 24.03 -6.03
N PHE A 340 -28.83 24.86 -6.80
CA PHE A 340 -28.93 26.31 -6.69
C PHE A 340 -29.86 26.80 -7.80
N ASN A 341 -30.79 27.71 -7.49
CA ASN A 341 -31.71 28.27 -8.47
C ASN A 341 -31.13 29.49 -9.19
N SER A 342 -30.11 30.13 -8.60
CA SER A 342 -29.49 31.35 -9.11
C SER A 342 -28.02 31.45 -8.70
N ILE A 343 -27.26 32.28 -9.42
CA ILE A 343 -25.87 32.56 -9.08
C ILE A 343 -25.76 33.34 -7.76
N GLU A 344 -26.77 34.13 -7.40
CA GLU A 344 -26.85 34.81 -6.10
C GLU A 344 -26.88 33.82 -4.92
N GLU A 345 -27.63 32.71 -5.05
CA GLU A 345 -27.64 31.67 -4.01
C GLU A 345 -26.26 31.01 -3.85
N VAL A 346 -25.54 30.79 -4.96
CA VAL A 346 -24.15 30.30 -4.92
C VAL A 346 -23.25 31.27 -4.18
N TYR A 347 -23.35 32.58 -4.45
CA TYR A 347 -22.53 33.58 -3.75
C TYR A 347 -22.83 33.61 -2.25
N ASN A 348 -24.11 33.61 -1.87
CA ASN A 348 -24.50 33.57 -0.44
C ASN A 348 -23.98 32.30 0.26
N TYR A 349 -24.05 31.15 -0.43
CA TYR A 349 -23.51 29.89 0.08
C TYR A 349 -22.00 29.94 0.25
N ILE A 350 -21.27 30.46 -0.74
CA ILE A 350 -19.81 30.62 -0.66
C ILE A 350 -19.47 31.55 0.50
N ASP A 351 -20.09 32.71 0.61
CA ASP A 351 -19.78 33.69 1.65
C ASP A 351 -20.00 33.14 3.07
N LYS A 352 -21.00 32.25 3.25
CA LYS A 352 -21.26 31.55 4.52
C LYS A 352 -20.23 30.46 4.83
N ASN A 353 -19.72 29.75 3.81
CA ASN A 353 -18.86 28.57 3.97
C ASN A 353 -17.37 28.84 3.69
N TYR A 354 -17.01 30.05 3.27
CA TYR A 354 -15.64 30.42 2.93
C TYR A 354 -14.76 30.58 4.19
N ASN A 355 -13.72 29.75 4.31
CA ASN A 355 -12.78 29.84 5.42
C ASN A 355 -11.79 31.00 5.26
N LYS A 356 -12.14 32.16 5.80
CA LYS A 356 -11.30 33.39 5.76
C LYS A 356 -9.88 33.22 6.31
N LYS A 357 -9.64 32.25 7.22
CA LYS A 357 -8.28 32.01 7.77
C LYS A 357 -7.30 31.49 6.72
N ASP A 358 -7.82 30.90 5.65
CA ASP A 358 -7.04 30.23 4.60
C ASP A 358 -6.91 31.06 3.31
N ASP A 359 -7.41 32.30 3.27
CA ASP A 359 -7.39 33.17 2.09
C ASP A 359 -5.96 33.41 1.53
N LYS A 360 -4.96 33.52 2.43
CA LYS A 360 -3.54 33.62 2.04
C LYS A 360 -3.07 32.45 1.16
N LYS A 361 -3.70 31.27 1.27
CA LYS A 361 -3.35 30.09 0.46
C LYS A 361 -3.80 30.22 -0.98
N VAL A 362 -4.77 31.09 -1.28
CA VAL A 362 -5.37 31.29 -2.61
C VAL A 362 -5.19 32.69 -3.17
N GLN A 363 -4.43 33.56 -2.49
CA GLN A 363 -4.13 34.92 -2.96
C GLN A 363 -3.47 34.94 -4.35
N PHE A 364 -2.67 33.93 -4.68
CA PHE A 364 -2.04 33.80 -5.99
C PHE A 364 -3.05 33.73 -7.16
N ILE A 365 -4.33 33.42 -6.90
CA ILE A 365 -5.39 33.40 -7.92
C ILE A 365 -5.77 34.83 -8.34
N ASP A 366 -5.54 35.83 -7.48
CA ASP A 366 -5.81 37.23 -7.78
C ASP A 366 -4.88 37.77 -8.87
N ASP A 367 -3.65 37.25 -8.94
CA ASP A 367 -2.64 37.66 -9.93
C ASP A 367 -2.80 36.96 -11.29
N ILE A 368 -3.59 35.87 -11.34
CA ILE A 368 -3.83 35.11 -12.57
C ILE A 368 -4.99 35.75 -13.35
N LYS A 369 -4.78 36.03 -14.64
CA LYS A 369 -5.84 36.55 -15.52
C LYS A 369 -6.86 35.45 -15.80
N ILE A 370 -8.06 35.57 -15.24
CA ILE A 370 -9.21 34.68 -15.44
C ILE A 370 -10.32 35.51 -16.08
N GLU A 371 -10.85 35.05 -17.20
CA GLU A 371 -11.88 35.75 -17.96
C GLU A 371 -13.25 35.10 -17.71
N ASN A 372 -14.29 35.94 -17.64
CA ASN A 372 -15.71 35.54 -17.62
C ASN A 372 -16.17 34.67 -16.44
N ILE A 373 -15.37 34.54 -15.37
CA ILE A 373 -15.75 33.86 -14.12
C ILE A 373 -15.30 34.66 -12.90
N ASP A 374 -16.17 34.71 -11.90
CA ASP A 374 -15.86 35.31 -10.61
C ASP A 374 -14.83 34.47 -9.84
N LYS A 375 -13.71 35.10 -9.48
CA LYS A 375 -12.61 34.48 -8.73
C LYS A 375 -13.04 33.95 -7.36
N ARG A 376 -14.11 34.47 -6.75
CA ARG A 376 -14.68 33.98 -5.48
C ARG A 376 -15.04 32.50 -5.57
N ILE A 377 -15.67 32.09 -6.68
CA ILE A 377 -16.06 30.69 -6.94
C ILE A 377 -14.81 29.81 -7.05
N ILE A 378 -13.84 30.26 -7.84
CA ILE A 378 -12.58 29.52 -8.06
C ILE A 378 -11.80 29.35 -6.74
N LYS A 379 -11.68 30.41 -5.94
CA LYS A 379 -11.01 30.36 -4.63
C LYS A 379 -11.69 29.37 -3.68
N TYR A 380 -13.02 29.37 -3.63
CA TYR A 380 -13.79 28.43 -2.82
C TYR A 380 -13.57 26.98 -3.26
N ILE A 381 -13.67 26.70 -4.56
CA ILE A 381 -13.40 25.37 -5.13
C ILE A 381 -11.96 24.94 -4.81
N TYR A 382 -10.99 25.83 -4.99
CA TYR A 382 -9.59 25.54 -4.72
C TYR A 382 -9.35 25.16 -3.26
N LEU A 383 -9.88 25.94 -2.31
CA LEU A 383 -9.76 25.64 -0.88
C LEU A 383 -10.43 24.31 -0.53
N SER A 384 -11.61 24.03 -1.09
CA SER A 384 -12.34 22.78 -0.88
C SER A 384 -11.51 21.54 -1.28
N TYR A 385 -10.79 21.62 -2.39
CA TYR A 385 -9.88 20.55 -2.82
C TYR A 385 -8.54 20.53 -2.08
N LEU A 386 -8.01 21.69 -1.70
CA LEU A 386 -6.77 21.79 -0.92
C LEU A 386 -6.92 21.10 0.45
N GLU A 387 -8.12 21.15 1.02
CA GLU A 387 -8.47 20.47 2.25
C GLU A 387 -8.38 18.94 2.17
N LEU A 388 -8.49 18.34 0.97
CA LEU A 388 -8.44 16.89 0.76
C LEU A 388 -7.02 16.33 0.71
N LYS A 389 -5.99 17.18 0.58
CA LYS A 389 -4.60 16.78 0.37
C LYS A 389 -4.48 15.76 -0.80
N ARG A 390 -3.95 14.55 -0.52
CA ARG A 390 -3.73 13.47 -1.51
C ARG A 390 -4.83 12.40 -1.49
N GLU A 391 -5.91 12.62 -0.75
CA GLU A 391 -7.07 11.73 -0.70
C GLU A 391 -8.21 12.36 -1.51
N ALA A 392 -7.88 12.70 -2.77
CA ALA A 392 -8.76 13.46 -3.65
C ALA A 392 -9.90 12.61 -4.20
N TYR A 393 -11.08 13.22 -4.30
CA TYR A 393 -12.30 12.66 -4.87
C TYR A 393 -13.14 13.81 -5.45
N ARG A 394 -14.14 13.50 -6.27
CA ARG A 394 -15.07 14.50 -6.82
C ARG A 394 -16.06 14.97 -5.75
N ILE A 395 -16.08 16.27 -5.46
CA ILE A 395 -16.96 16.87 -4.43
C ILE A 395 -18.30 17.22 -5.07
N LYS A 396 -19.37 16.50 -4.74
CA LYS A 396 -20.70 16.71 -5.35
C LYS A 396 -21.26 18.12 -5.19
N GLN A 397 -21.03 18.78 -4.05
CA GLN A 397 -21.49 20.16 -3.85
C GLN A 397 -20.89 21.14 -4.86
N ILE A 398 -19.68 20.85 -5.34
CA ILE A 398 -19.02 21.68 -6.36
C ILE A 398 -19.64 21.45 -7.74
N ASP A 399 -20.11 20.23 -8.04
CA ASP A 399 -20.85 19.96 -9.28
C ASP A 399 -22.11 20.85 -9.38
N TYR A 400 -22.87 21.03 -8.29
CA TYR A 400 -24.04 21.93 -8.28
C TYR A 400 -23.69 23.41 -8.49
N ILE A 401 -22.51 23.84 -8.04
CA ILE A 401 -22.02 25.21 -8.30
C ILE A 401 -21.64 25.35 -9.78
N ILE A 402 -20.94 24.35 -10.33
CA ILE A 402 -20.46 24.37 -11.72
C ILE A 402 -21.64 24.36 -12.71
N ASN A 403 -22.72 23.64 -12.39
CA ASN A 403 -23.90 23.57 -13.26
C ASN A 403 -24.60 24.93 -13.50
N LEU A 404 -24.32 25.96 -12.69
CA LEU A 404 -24.86 27.32 -12.87
C LEU A 404 -23.91 28.29 -13.57
N ILE A 405 -22.70 27.86 -13.92
CA ILE A 405 -21.73 28.68 -14.64
C ILE A 405 -21.44 28.05 -16.01
N ASP A 406 -20.93 28.85 -16.93
CA ASP A 406 -20.54 28.34 -18.25
C ASP A 406 -19.35 27.37 -18.11
N GLU A 407 -19.58 26.11 -18.50
CA GLU A 407 -18.60 25.02 -18.38
C GLU A 407 -17.30 25.34 -19.12
N LYS A 408 -17.39 25.96 -20.30
CA LYS A 408 -16.21 26.28 -21.12
C LYS A 408 -15.36 27.35 -20.45
N PHE A 409 -15.97 28.40 -19.91
CA PHE A 409 -15.25 29.40 -19.12
C PHE A 409 -14.63 28.77 -17.87
N PHE A 410 -15.32 27.83 -17.21
CA PHE A 410 -14.81 27.18 -16.00
C PHE A 410 -13.59 26.32 -16.28
N ILE A 411 -13.67 25.46 -17.30
CA ILE A 411 -12.56 24.63 -17.74
C ILE A 411 -11.36 25.49 -18.13
N ASN A 412 -11.59 26.61 -18.85
CA ASN A 412 -10.51 27.53 -19.22
C ASN A 412 -9.86 28.19 -17.99
N ALA A 413 -10.64 28.59 -16.99
CA ALA A 413 -10.14 29.17 -15.75
C ALA A 413 -9.24 28.19 -14.99
N ILE A 414 -9.70 26.96 -14.75
CA ILE A 414 -8.92 25.95 -14.00
C ILE A 414 -7.69 25.47 -14.79
N LYS A 415 -7.77 25.38 -16.13
CA LYS A 415 -6.63 25.12 -17.02
C LYS A 415 -5.57 26.20 -16.87
N THR A 416 -5.99 27.48 -16.94
CA THR A 416 -5.09 28.63 -16.80
C THR A 416 -4.38 28.61 -15.46
N ILE A 417 -5.08 28.31 -14.36
CA ILE A 417 -4.48 28.20 -13.03
C ILE A 417 -3.48 27.05 -12.96
N TYR A 418 -3.81 25.89 -13.50
CA TYR A 418 -2.89 24.75 -13.53
C TYR A 418 -1.60 25.07 -14.29
N ILE A 419 -1.72 25.65 -15.49
CA ILE A 419 -0.57 26.02 -16.33
C ILE A 419 0.33 27.03 -15.61
N ASN A 420 -0.25 28.06 -14.98
CA ASN A 420 0.52 29.13 -14.33
C ASN A 420 1.18 28.67 -13.02
N THR A 421 0.62 27.70 -12.31
CA THR A 421 1.04 27.40 -10.93
C THR A 421 1.68 26.03 -10.74
N ASN A 422 1.30 25.05 -11.56
CA ASN A 422 1.68 23.65 -11.42
C ASN A 422 1.46 23.04 -10.02
N LYS A 423 0.47 23.52 -9.26
CA LYS A 423 0.21 23.01 -7.90
C LYS A 423 -0.55 21.68 -7.96
N GLU A 424 -0.27 20.75 -7.04
CA GLU A 424 -0.98 19.45 -6.97
C GLU A 424 -2.51 19.63 -6.96
N THR A 425 -3.02 20.56 -6.14
CA THR A 425 -4.46 20.88 -6.06
C THR A 425 -5.02 21.39 -7.38
N SER A 426 -4.28 22.22 -8.12
CA SER A 426 -4.74 22.68 -9.44
C SER A 426 -4.78 21.56 -10.47
N ALA A 427 -3.84 20.61 -10.40
CA ALA A 427 -3.84 19.43 -11.26
C ALA A 427 -5.03 18.51 -10.95
N ILE A 428 -5.36 18.32 -9.67
CA ILE A 428 -6.53 17.54 -9.25
C ILE A 428 -7.82 18.17 -9.79
N ILE A 429 -8.02 19.48 -9.58
CA ILE A 429 -9.22 20.18 -10.06
C ILE A 429 -9.31 20.09 -11.59
N TYR A 430 -8.23 20.42 -12.30
CA TYR A 430 -8.22 20.38 -13.75
C TYR A 430 -8.42 18.95 -14.28
N GLY A 431 -7.82 17.95 -13.64
CA GLY A 431 -8.00 16.55 -14.00
C GLY A 431 -9.43 16.04 -13.77
N ILE A 432 -10.16 16.53 -12.76
CA ILE A 432 -11.55 16.12 -12.49
C ILE A 432 -12.54 16.73 -13.48
N TYR A 433 -12.34 17.99 -13.86
CA TYR A 433 -13.34 18.75 -14.62
C TYR A 433 -12.95 19.03 -16.08
N GLY A 434 -11.67 18.94 -16.45
CA GLY A 434 -11.17 19.29 -17.79
C GLY A 434 -11.16 18.15 -18.82
N GLY A 435 -11.75 16.99 -18.49
CA GLY A 435 -11.86 15.84 -19.39
C GLY A 435 -10.52 15.26 -19.88
N ASP A 436 -10.57 14.51 -20.99
CA ASP A 436 -9.41 13.78 -21.52
C ASP A 436 -8.25 14.69 -22.00
N GLU A 437 -8.53 15.95 -22.33
CA GLU A 437 -7.49 16.93 -22.64
C GLU A 437 -6.64 17.22 -21.40
N ALA A 438 -7.29 17.53 -20.27
CA ALA A 438 -6.60 17.78 -19.00
C ALA A 438 -5.75 16.57 -18.57
N LEU A 439 -6.32 15.36 -18.67
CA LEU A 439 -5.62 14.13 -18.33
C LEU A 439 -4.32 13.95 -19.15
N ARG A 440 -4.36 14.27 -20.46
CA ARG A 440 -3.20 14.22 -21.34
C ARG A 440 -2.15 15.26 -20.99
N GLU A 441 -2.56 16.50 -20.73
CA GLU A 441 -1.63 17.59 -20.33
C GLU A 441 -0.96 17.29 -18.99
N ILE A 442 -1.73 16.80 -18.02
CA ILE A 442 -1.22 16.38 -16.70
C ILE A 442 -0.23 15.23 -16.88
N TYR A 443 -0.58 14.18 -17.64
CA TYR A 443 0.31 13.04 -17.85
C TYR A 443 1.63 13.41 -18.51
N LYS A 444 1.62 14.33 -19.49
CA LYS A 444 2.84 14.82 -20.15
C LYS A 444 3.86 15.38 -19.15
N LYS A 445 3.37 16.03 -18.09
CA LYS A 445 4.20 16.70 -17.08
C LYS A 445 4.51 15.82 -15.89
N GLU A 446 3.52 15.13 -15.35
CA GLU A 446 3.60 14.36 -14.10
C GLU A 446 4.17 12.96 -14.30
N LYS A 447 3.84 12.28 -15.42
CA LYS A 447 4.25 10.91 -15.81
C LYS A 447 4.32 9.87 -14.69
N ASP A 448 3.44 8.87 -14.71
CA ASP A 448 3.45 7.72 -13.79
C ASP A 448 3.55 8.11 -12.28
N SER A 449 3.35 9.39 -11.94
CA SER A 449 3.48 9.87 -10.57
C SER A 449 2.27 9.43 -9.76
N LYS A 450 2.45 9.34 -8.44
CA LYS A 450 1.37 9.05 -7.50
C LYS A 450 0.17 10.00 -7.70
N LEU A 451 0.44 11.28 -7.94
CA LEU A 451 -0.59 12.28 -8.23
C LEU A 451 -1.36 11.94 -9.52
N CYS A 452 -0.64 11.61 -10.59
CA CYS A 452 -1.25 11.25 -11.87
C CYS A 452 -2.16 10.01 -11.75
N LEU A 453 -1.71 8.98 -11.01
CA LEU A 453 -2.51 7.77 -10.77
C LEU A 453 -3.77 8.06 -9.96
N ILE A 454 -3.68 8.93 -8.94
CA ILE A 454 -4.85 9.38 -8.18
C ILE A 454 -5.84 10.08 -9.12
N ILE A 455 -5.37 11.01 -9.96
CA ILE A 455 -6.22 11.73 -10.91
C ILE A 455 -6.91 10.77 -11.88
N PHE A 456 -6.20 9.78 -12.42
CA PHE A 456 -6.82 8.77 -13.29
C PHE A 456 -7.84 7.90 -12.55
N SER A 457 -7.56 7.50 -11.30
CA SER A 457 -8.50 6.70 -10.50
C SER A 457 -9.82 7.44 -10.23
N ILE A 458 -9.77 8.76 -10.04
CA ILE A 458 -10.98 9.59 -9.87
C ILE A 458 -11.78 9.64 -11.18
N ASN A 459 -11.09 9.65 -12.32
CA ASN A 459 -11.67 9.69 -13.65
C ASN A 459 -11.88 8.30 -14.24
N LYS A 460 -12.27 7.31 -13.42
CA LYS A 460 -12.44 5.91 -13.84
C LYS A 460 -13.46 5.68 -14.96
N ASN A 461 -14.29 6.67 -15.31
CA ASN A 461 -15.20 6.60 -16.45
C ASN A 461 -14.56 7.08 -17.78
N SER A 462 -13.37 7.71 -17.73
CA SER A 462 -12.62 8.11 -18.92
C SER A 462 -11.88 6.91 -19.49
N LYS A 463 -12.13 6.61 -20.78
CA LYS A 463 -11.38 5.59 -21.53
C LYS A 463 -9.88 5.89 -21.54
N TYR A 464 -9.49 7.16 -21.63
CA TYR A 464 -8.09 7.56 -21.56
C TYR A 464 -7.49 7.25 -20.18
N ALA A 465 -8.16 7.61 -19.09
CA ALA A 465 -7.69 7.32 -17.74
C ALA A 465 -7.51 5.81 -17.49
N ILE A 466 -8.52 5.00 -17.85
CA ILE A 466 -8.47 3.54 -17.76
C ILE A 466 -7.28 2.99 -18.55
N ASN A 467 -7.12 3.44 -19.80
CA ASN A 467 -6.01 3.00 -20.66
C ASN A 467 -4.66 3.31 -20.03
N MET A 468 -4.49 4.52 -19.51
CA MET A 468 -3.25 4.95 -18.88
C MET A 468 -2.96 4.16 -17.60
N LEU A 469 -3.95 3.95 -16.73
CA LEU A 469 -3.79 3.09 -15.54
C LEU A 469 -3.32 1.70 -15.91
N TYR A 470 -4.00 1.04 -16.88
CA TYR A 470 -3.62 -0.30 -17.29
C TYR A 470 -2.23 -0.36 -17.95
N ASN A 471 -1.87 0.66 -18.72
CA ASN A 471 -0.54 0.78 -19.31
C ASN A 471 0.56 0.90 -18.22
N VAL A 472 0.33 1.73 -17.19
CA VAL A 472 1.29 1.87 -16.08
C VAL A 472 1.39 0.58 -15.30
N PHE A 473 0.26 -0.08 -14.99
CA PHE A 473 0.21 -1.38 -14.34
C PHE A 473 1.08 -2.43 -15.07
N LYS A 474 0.97 -2.49 -16.41
CA LYS A 474 1.73 -3.44 -17.24
C LYS A 474 3.21 -3.11 -17.38
N LYS A 475 3.57 -1.83 -17.51
CA LYS A 475 4.89 -1.41 -18.00
C LYS A 475 5.80 -0.79 -16.93
N SER A 476 5.24 -0.37 -15.79
CA SER A 476 6.03 0.31 -14.76
C SER A 476 7.12 -0.60 -14.22
N LYS A 477 8.35 -0.08 -14.22
CA LYS A 477 9.50 -0.71 -13.58
C LYS A 477 9.68 -0.29 -12.12
N LYS A 478 8.92 0.73 -11.67
CA LYS A 478 8.98 1.23 -10.29
C LYS A 478 8.02 0.41 -9.44
N SER A 479 8.53 -0.32 -8.46
CA SER A 479 7.75 -1.21 -7.59
C SER A 479 6.59 -0.49 -6.91
N GLU A 480 6.84 0.66 -6.28
CA GLU A 480 5.82 1.45 -5.58
C GLU A 480 4.67 1.91 -6.49
N VAL A 481 5.01 2.35 -7.71
CA VAL A 481 4.02 2.79 -8.72
C VAL A 481 3.22 1.58 -9.21
N LYS A 482 3.89 0.45 -9.41
CA LYS A 482 3.25 -0.78 -9.86
C LYS A 482 2.25 -1.29 -8.82
N GLU A 483 2.67 -1.42 -7.55
CA GLU A 483 1.82 -1.85 -6.44
C GLU A 483 0.61 -0.92 -6.27
N MET A 484 0.82 0.40 -6.32
CA MET A 484 -0.27 1.36 -6.24
C MET A 484 -1.25 1.24 -7.41
N THR A 485 -0.75 1.08 -8.64
CA THR A 485 -1.59 0.98 -9.83
C THR A 485 -2.32 -0.35 -9.89
N GLU A 486 -1.68 -1.44 -9.48
CA GLU A 486 -2.27 -2.78 -9.35
C GLU A 486 -3.50 -2.72 -8.45
N LYS A 487 -3.36 -2.16 -7.25
CA LYS A 487 -4.50 -1.97 -6.34
C LYS A 487 -5.64 -1.15 -6.97
N ILE A 488 -5.31 -0.03 -7.62
CA ILE A 488 -6.31 0.82 -8.28
C ILE A 488 -7.05 0.04 -9.37
N VAL A 489 -6.32 -0.72 -10.19
CA VAL A 489 -6.89 -1.52 -11.28
C VAL A 489 -7.77 -2.65 -10.73
N GLU A 490 -7.33 -3.33 -9.68
CA GLU A 490 -8.12 -4.36 -8.99
C GLU A 490 -9.41 -3.80 -8.39
N ASP A 491 -9.33 -2.65 -7.71
CA ASP A 491 -10.50 -2.00 -7.12
C ASP A 491 -11.52 -1.61 -8.21
N ILE A 492 -11.09 -0.99 -9.30
CA ILE A 492 -11.98 -0.60 -10.41
C ILE A 492 -12.54 -1.84 -11.13
N ALA A 493 -11.71 -2.86 -11.37
CA ALA A 493 -12.16 -4.10 -12.02
C ALA A 493 -13.25 -4.78 -11.17
N LYS A 494 -13.04 -4.88 -9.85
CA LYS A 494 -14.00 -5.45 -8.90
C LYS A 494 -15.30 -4.66 -8.84
N GLU A 495 -15.25 -3.33 -8.82
CA GLU A 495 -16.45 -2.48 -8.88
C GLU A 495 -17.29 -2.72 -10.14
N ASN A 496 -16.69 -3.15 -11.24
CA ASN A 496 -17.36 -3.43 -12.51
C ASN A 496 -17.63 -4.92 -12.74
N ASN A 497 -17.43 -5.79 -11.75
CA ASN A 497 -17.53 -7.25 -11.87
C ASN A 497 -16.64 -7.84 -12.99
N LEU A 498 -15.45 -7.30 -13.17
CA LEU A 498 -14.47 -7.74 -14.16
C LEU A 498 -13.24 -8.35 -13.46
N SER A 499 -12.61 -9.31 -14.11
CA SER A 499 -11.21 -9.66 -13.84
C SER A 499 -10.27 -8.56 -14.33
N VAL A 500 -9.05 -8.48 -13.77
CA VAL A 500 -7.99 -7.55 -14.23
C VAL A 500 -7.67 -7.75 -15.73
N TYR A 501 -7.80 -8.99 -16.22
CA TYR A 501 -7.60 -9.29 -17.63
C TYR A 501 -8.70 -8.68 -18.52
N GLU A 502 -9.97 -8.85 -18.14
CA GLU A 502 -11.12 -8.27 -18.86
C GLU A 502 -11.09 -6.74 -18.82
N PHE A 503 -10.75 -6.18 -17.66
CA PHE A 503 -10.48 -4.75 -17.52
C PHE A 503 -9.43 -4.29 -18.54
N GLY A 504 -8.36 -5.07 -18.72
CA GLY A 504 -7.33 -4.83 -19.71
C GLY A 504 -7.77 -4.83 -21.16
N LEU A 505 -8.76 -5.66 -21.51
CA LEU A 505 -9.38 -5.67 -22.84
C LEU A 505 -10.26 -4.44 -23.05
N LYS A 506 -11.03 -4.03 -22.03
CA LYS A 506 -11.81 -2.77 -22.08
C LYS A 506 -10.94 -1.51 -22.07
N ALA A 507 -9.74 -1.61 -21.50
CA ALA A 507 -8.78 -0.51 -21.44
C ALA A 507 -8.13 -0.16 -22.79
N ILE A 508 -8.41 -0.89 -23.87
CA ILE A 508 -7.83 -0.63 -25.19
C ILE A 508 -8.41 0.69 -25.73
N PRO A 509 -7.56 1.67 -26.11
CA PRO A 509 -8.04 2.98 -26.49
C PRO A 509 -8.66 2.92 -27.89
N ASN A 510 -9.73 3.70 -28.10
CA ASN A 510 -10.29 3.92 -29.44
C ASN A 510 -9.75 5.21 -30.09
N PHE A 511 -8.93 6.00 -29.40
CA PHE A 511 -8.39 7.30 -29.84
C PHE A 511 -9.44 8.32 -30.34
N GLY A 512 -10.71 8.15 -29.96
CA GLY A 512 -11.83 8.95 -30.45
C GLY A 512 -12.34 8.56 -31.83
N PHE A 513 -11.86 7.45 -32.41
CA PHE A 513 -12.49 6.84 -33.57
C PHE A 513 -13.82 6.20 -33.18
N ASP A 514 -14.79 6.31 -34.08
CA ASP A 514 -16.02 5.54 -34.04
C ASP A 514 -15.79 4.08 -34.50
N ARG A 515 -16.87 3.28 -34.52
CA ARG A 515 -16.81 1.87 -34.92
C ARG A 515 -16.35 1.65 -36.37
N ASN A 516 -16.52 2.65 -37.24
CA ASN A 516 -16.11 2.57 -38.65
C ASN A 516 -14.64 2.98 -38.83
N GLY A 517 -13.95 3.31 -37.73
CA GLY A 517 -12.57 3.80 -37.78
C GLY A 517 -12.48 5.26 -38.21
N GLU A 518 -13.55 6.03 -38.10
CA GLU A 518 -13.58 7.45 -38.48
C GLU A 518 -13.53 8.36 -37.25
N LYS A 519 -12.74 9.43 -37.33
CA LYS A 519 -12.72 10.49 -36.32
C LYS A 519 -12.82 11.84 -36.99
N ILE A 520 -13.89 12.56 -36.69
CA ILE A 520 -14.12 13.92 -37.17
C ILE A 520 -13.25 14.90 -36.38
N ILE A 521 -12.59 15.81 -37.09
CA ILE A 521 -11.68 16.81 -36.51
C ILE A 521 -11.88 18.18 -37.15
N ASN A 522 -11.37 19.21 -36.46
CA ASN A 522 -11.35 20.60 -36.93
C ASN A 522 -12.75 21.10 -37.34
N ASN A 523 -13.68 21.14 -36.36
CA ASN A 523 -15.05 21.63 -36.54
C ASN A 523 -15.81 21.02 -37.73
N ASN A 524 -15.76 19.70 -37.86
CA ASN A 524 -16.44 18.92 -38.92
C ASN A 524 -15.97 19.21 -40.35
N GLN A 525 -14.79 19.80 -40.55
CA GLN A 525 -14.24 20.02 -41.88
C GLN A 525 -13.47 18.80 -42.42
N TYR A 526 -12.81 18.05 -41.54
CA TYR A 526 -11.98 16.91 -41.93
C TYR A 526 -12.31 15.68 -41.08
N LYS A 527 -12.00 14.50 -41.60
CA LYS A 527 -11.95 13.27 -40.81
C LYS A 527 -10.64 12.52 -41.03
N ILE A 528 -10.15 11.86 -40.00
CA ILE A 528 -9.10 10.86 -40.12
C ILE A 528 -9.74 9.47 -40.15
N ILE A 529 -9.20 8.59 -40.99
CA ILE A 529 -9.74 7.25 -41.23
C ILE A 529 -8.66 6.23 -40.90
N LEU A 530 -8.96 5.29 -40.01
CA LEU A 530 -8.14 4.13 -39.70
C LEU A 530 -8.43 3.01 -40.71
N LYS A 531 -7.44 2.70 -41.56
CA LYS A 531 -7.53 1.66 -42.58
C LYS A 531 -7.44 0.24 -42.03
N HIS A 532 -7.74 -0.74 -42.89
CA HIS A 532 -7.59 -2.18 -42.59
C HIS A 532 -6.14 -2.60 -42.29
N ASP A 533 -5.15 -1.94 -42.91
CA ASP A 533 -3.73 -2.13 -42.61
C ASP A 533 -3.26 -1.32 -41.39
N TYR A 534 -4.20 -0.74 -40.65
CA TYR A 534 -4.00 0.12 -39.47
C TYR A 534 -3.26 1.44 -39.75
N THR A 535 -3.11 1.83 -41.01
CA THR A 535 -2.60 3.16 -41.39
C THR A 535 -3.70 4.22 -41.28
N ILE A 536 -3.31 5.49 -41.23
CA ILE A 536 -4.25 6.62 -41.11
C ILE A 536 -4.22 7.46 -42.37
N ASP A 537 -5.39 7.60 -42.98
CA ASP A 537 -5.67 8.54 -44.05
C ASP A 537 -6.37 9.80 -43.53
N TYR A 538 -6.26 10.86 -44.32
CA TYR A 538 -6.92 12.14 -44.08
C TYR A 538 -7.95 12.37 -45.17
N PHE A 539 -9.14 12.81 -44.80
CA PHE A 539 -10.23 13.04 -45.72
C PHE A 539 -10.82 14.44 -45.52
N ASP A 540 -10.97 15.17 -46.62
CA ASP A 540 -11.67 16.46 -46.63
C ASP A 540 -13.16 16.20 -46.89
N ILE A 541 -13.99 16.54 -45.90
CA ILE A 541 -15.44 16.27 -45.93
C ILE A 541 -16.12 17.15 -46.96
N LYS A 542 -15.68 18.41 -47.12
CA LYS A 542 -16.30 19.36 -48.06
C LYS A 542 -15.94 19.03 -49.50
N GLU A 543 -14.70 18.63 -49.73
CA GLU A 543 -14.16 18.34 -51.06
C GLU A 543 -14.34 16.87 -51.48
N ASN A 544 -14.87 16.03 -50.58
CA ASN A 544 -15.12 14.60 -50.78
C ASN A 544 -13.88 13.84 -51.33
N LYS A 545 -12.68 14.10 -50.77
CA LYS A 545 -11.41 13.54 -51.28
C LYS A 545 -10.42 13.16 -50.18
N ILE A 546 -9.63 12.11 -50.44
CA ILE A 546 -8.49 11.70 -49.61
C ILE A 546 -7.30 12.65 -49.86
N LEU A 547 -6.63 13.07 -48.79
CA LEU A 547 -5.49 13.98 -48.83
C LEU A 547 -4.17 13.23 -48.66
N LYS A 548 -3.16 13.57 -49.46
CA LYS A 548 -1.83 12.95 -49.41
C LYS A 548 -0.99 13.39 -48.20
N GLN A 549 -1.30 14.54 -47.60
CA GLN A 549 -0.55 15.11 -46.48
C GLN A 549 -1.50 15.80 -45.50
N ILE A 550 -1.04 15.97 -44.26
CA ILE A 550 -1.78 16.72 -43.23
C ILE A 550 -1.95 18.16 -43.73
N PRO A 551 -3.19 18.71 -43.73
CA PRO A 551 -3.42 20.11 -44.07
C PRO A 551 -2.62 21.07 -43.20
N LYS A 552 -2.05 22.12 -43.82
CA LYS A 552 -1.20 23.10 -43.10
C LYS A 552 -1.95 23.85 -42.00
N ASN A 553 -3.26 24.04 -42.17
CA ASN A 553 -4.17 24.74 -41.26
C ASN A 553 -4.61 23.90 -40.04
N PHE A 554 -4.13 22.67 -39.87
CA PHE A 554 -4.40 21.92 -38.64
C PHE A 554 -3.69 22.58 -37.46
N ASP A 555 -4.41 22.71 -36.35
CA ASP A 555 -3.82 23.13 -35.07
C ASP A 555 -2.71 22.16 -34.65
N ASP A 556 -1.68 22.68 -33.97
CA ASP A 556 -0.53 21.89 -33.54
C ASP A 556 -0.92 20.78 -32.54
N SER A 557 -1.99 20.99 -31.77
CA SER A 557 -2.57 19.97 -30.89
C SER A 557 -3.07 18.75 -31.66
N ILE A 558 -3.77 18.96 -32.78
CA ILE A 558 -4.29 17.91 -33.66
C ILE A 558 -3.14 17.17 -34.35
N LYS A 559 -2.13 17.91 -34.83
CA LYS A 559 -0.94 17.30 -35.47
C LYS A 559 -0.19 16.37 -34.50
N GLU A 560 0.01 16.81 -33.25
CA GLU A 560 0.66 15.99 -32.23
C GLU A 560 -0.21 14.79 -31.80
N GLU A 561 -1.54 14.94 -31.74
CA GLU A 561 -2.44 13.81 -31.48
C GLU A 561 -2.33 12.75 -32.59
N ILE A 562 -2.38 13.14 -33.87
CA ILE A 562 -2.23 12.22 -35.01
C ILE A 562 -0.88 11.49 -34.94
N LYS A 563 0.21 12.21 -34.66
CA LYS A 563 1.55 11.64 -34.51
C LYS A 563 1.62 10.62 -33.37
N TYR A 564 0.97 10.91 -32.25
CA TYR A 564 0.85 9.98 -31.12
C TYR A 564 0.07 8.72 -31.51
N ILE A 565 -1.11 8.87 -32.14
CA ILE A 565 -1.92 7.73 -32.59
C ILE A 565 -1.11 6.84 -33.54
N LYS A 566 -0.45 7.41 -34.55
CA LYS A 566 0.40 6.66 -35.50
C LYS A 566 1.52 5.87 -34.83
N LYS A 567 2.06 6.38 -33.72
CA LYS A 567 3.11 5.72 -32.96
C LYS A 567 2.57 4.60 -32.06
N GLU A 568 1.40 4.78 -31.47
CA GLU A 568 0.85 3.83 -30.49
C GLU A 568 0.13 2.65 -31.13
N ILE A 569 -0.59 2.85 -32.24
CA ILE A 569 -1.36 1.79 -32.91
C ILE A 569 -0.52 0.52 -33.18
N PRO A 570 0.69 0.59 -33.77
CA PRO A 570 1.51 -0.61 -34.00
C PRO A 570 1.86 -1.38 -32.71
N ASN A 571 2.12 -0.65 -31.62
CA ASN A 571 2.41 -1.26 -30.32
C ASN A 571 1.18 -1.94 -29.72
N ILE A 572 -0.01 -1.33 -29.87
CA ILE A 572 -1.27 -1.91 -29.44
C ILE A 572 -1.52 -3.20 -30.21
N ILE A 573 -1.45 -3.18 -31.55
CA ILE A 573 -1.68 -4.35 -32.41
C ILE A 573 -0.78 -5.51 -31.98
N LYS A 574 0.54 -5.26 -31.88
CA LYS A 574 1.51 -6.27 -31.45
C LYS A 574 1.15 -6.91 -30.10
N ASN A 575 0.70 -6.10 -29.15
CA ASN A 575 0.32 -6.60 -27.82
C ASN A 575 -1.02 -7.35 -27.86
N GLN A 576 -1.99 -6.89 -28.65
CA GLN A 576 -3.29 -7.56 -28.75
C GLN A 576 -3.22 -8.87 -29.51
N SER A 577 -2.37 -9.01 -30.54
CA SER A 577 -2.07 -10.30 -31.15
C SER A 577 -1.58 -11.31 -30.11
N ARG A 578 -0.72 -10.90 -29.18
CA ARG A 578 -0.25 -11.79 -28.09
C ARG A 578 -1.36 -12.13 -27.10
N ASN A 579 -2.21 -11.17 -26.75
CA ASN A 579 -3.35 -11.43 -25.88
C ASN A 579 -4.36 -12.39 -26.54
N LEU A 580 -4.60 -12.26 -27.85
CA LEU A 580 -5.47 -13.18 -28.59
C LEU A 580 -4.97 -14.62 -28.55
N ILE A 581 -3.65 -14.85 -28.55
CA ILE A 581 -3.08 -16.20 -28.35
C ILE A 581 -3.43 -16.75 -26.96
N LYS A 582 -3.41 -15.91 -25.92
CA LYS A 582 -3.87 -16.31 -24.58
C LYS A 582 -5.37 -16.60 -24.55
N ILE A 583 -6.17 -15.82 -25.28
CA ILE A 583 -7.61 -16.10 -25.45
C ILE A 583 -7.81 -17.42 -26.18
N LEU A 584 -7.02 -17.72 -27.21
CA LEU A 584 -7.08 -18.99 -27.94
C LEU A 584 -6.71 -20.18 -27.06
N LEU A 585 -5.65 -20.05 -26.24
CA LEU A 585 -5.19 -21.07 -25.29
C LEU A 585 -6.26 -21.43 -24.26
N THR A 586 -6.85 -20.42 -23.64
CA THR A 586 -7.87 -20.59 -22.59
C THR A 586 -9.23 -20.98 -23.16
N GLY A 587 -9.52 -20.51 -24.38
CA GLY A 587 -10.83 -20.29 -24.98
C GLY A 587 -11.91 -19.96 -23.96
N LYS A 588 -11.58 -18.96 -23.14
CA LYS A 588 -12.50 -18.26 -22.27
C LYS A 588 -13.72 -17.80 -23.07
N LYS A 589 -14.89 -18.00 -22.48
CA LYS A 589 -16.18 -17.53 -23.00
C LYS A 589 -16.48 -16.14 -22.45
N TYR A 590 -17.02 -15.28 -23.29
CA TYR A 590 -17.45 -13.92 -22.93
C TYR A 590 -18.92 -13.76 -23.27
N ASP A 591 -19.67 -13.05 -22.43
CA ASP A 591 -21.01 -12.58 -22.80
C ASP A 591 -20.96 -11.78 -24.10
N PHE A 592 -21.97 -11.93 -24.96
CA PHE A 592 -21.99 -11.27 -26.26
C PHE A 592 -21.87 -9.75 -26.16
N ASN A 593 -22.46 -9.13 -25.14
CA ASN A 593 -22.32 -7.70 -24.87
C ASN A 593 -20.85 -7.29 -24.63
N PHE A 594 -20.10 -8.09 -23.87
CA PHE A 594 -18.67 -7.85 -23.66
C PHE A 594 -17.89 -8.04 -24.96
N PHE A 595 -18.18 -9.12 -25.69
CA PHE A 595 -17.56 -9.39 -26.98
C PHE A 595 -17.81 -8.24 -27.97
N LYS A 596 -19.04 -7.76 -28.06
CA LYS A 596 -19.44 -6.65 -28.92
C LYS A 596 -18.71 -5.37 -28.54
N GLU A 597 -18.71 -4.98 -27.27
CA GLU A 597 -18.03 -3.77 -26.80
C GLU A 597 -16.52 -3.80 -27.10
N VAL A 598 -15.87 -4.92 -26.82
CA VAL A 598 -14.40 -5.06 -26.90
C VAL A 598 -13.95 -5.33 -28.32
N PHE A 599 -14.58 -6.26 -29.02
CA PHE A 599 -14.10 -6.76 -30.31
C PHE A 599 -14.83 -6.15 -31.49
N ILE A 600 -16.06 -5.66 -31.36
CA ILE A 600 -16.83 -5.11 -32.49
C ILE A 600 -16.82 -3.58 -32.46
N ASP A 601 -17.20 -2.96 -31.34
CA ASP A 601 -17.36 -1.51 -31.25
C ASP A 601 -16.03 -0.76 -31.11
N ASN A 602 -14.96 -1.44 -30.68
CA ASN A 602 -13.62 -0.86 -30.64
C ASN A 602 -12.96 -0.97 -32.03
N PRO A 603 -12.64 0.13 -32.71
CA PRO A 603 -12.16 0.11 -34.10
C PRO A 603 -10.81 -0.58 -34.29
N ILE A 604 -9.97 -0.64 -33.26
CA ILE A 604 -8.70 -1.37 -33.33
C ILE A 604 -8.94 -2.87 -33.22
N MET A 605 -9.77 -3.27 -32.26
CA MET A 605 -10.08 -4.69 -32.03
C MET A 605 -11.01 -5.29 -33.09
N ASN A 606 -11.87 -4.47 -33.68
CA ASN A 606 -12.75 -4.81 -34.81
C ASN A 606 -11.97 -5.46 -35.95
N LYS A 607 -10.81 -4.91 -36.28
CA LYS A 607 -9.94 -5.47 -37.32
C LYS A 607 -9.39 -6.84 -36.98
N PHE A 608 -9.25 -7.19 -35.70
CA PHE A 608 -8.96 -8.57 -35.30
C PHE A 608 -10.20 -9.45 -35.43
N ALA A 609 -11.36 -8.97 -35.00
CA ALA A 609 -12.62 -9.72 -35.01
C ALA A 609 -13.01 -10.17 -36.42
N VAL A 610 -12.82 -9.33 -37.44
CA VAL A 610 -13.14 -9.62 -38.85
C VAL A 610 -12.28 -10.74 -39.44
N ASN A 611 -11.03 -10.87 -38.96
CA ASN A 611 -10.04 -11.84 -39.47
C ASN A 611 -9.98 -13.15 -38.68
N LEU A 612 -10.91 -13.35 -37.74
CA LEU A 612 -10.93 -14.50 -36.85
C LEU A 612 -12.29 -15.20 -36.89
N VAL A 613 -12.28 -16.49 -36.62
CA VAL A 613 -13.49 -17.30 -36.46
C VAL A 613 -13.78 -17.46 -34.97
N TRP A 614 -15.05 -17.43 -34.60
CA TRP A 614 -15.54 -17.45 -33.23
C TRP A 614 -16.53 -18.60 -33.04
N ASN A 615 -16.60 -19.14 -31.83
CA ASN A 615 -17.61 -20.09 -31.41
C ASN A 615 -18.78 -19.32 -30.80
N LEU A 616 -20.00 -19.72 -31.13
CA LEU A 616 -21.22 -19.21 -30.52
C LEU A 616 -21.85 -20.27 -29.61
N PHE A 617 -22.25 -19.84 -28.42
CA PHE A 617 -22.95 -20.67 -27.44
C PHE A 617 -24.26 -20.01 -27.02
N ASP A 618 -25.27 -20.82 -26.73
CA ASP A 618 -26.52 -20.33 -26.16
C ASP A 618 -26.35 -19.90 -24.69
N GLU A 619 -27.43 -19.35 -24.10
CA GLU A 619 -27.52 -18.96 -22.69
C GLU A 619 -27.24 -20.10 -21.69
N ASN A 620 -27.37 -21.35 -22.12
CA ASN A 620 -27.08 -22.56 -21.34
C ASN A 620 -25.67 -23.12 -21.62
N ASN A 621 -24.81 -22.35 -22.30
CA ASN A 621 -23.46 -22.73 -22.68
C ASN A 621 -23.33 -23.88 -23.70
N ASN A 622 -24.41 -24.26 -24.39
CA ASN A 622 -24.37 -25.26 -25.46
C ASN A 622 -23.82 -24.64 -26.74
N PHE A 623 -22.95 -25.39 -27.43
CA PHE A 623 -22.39 -24.95 -28.71
C PHE A 623 -23.47 -24.90 -29.79
N ILE A 624 -23.57 -23.77 -30.50
CA ILE A 624 -24.50 -23.56 -31.60
C ILE A 624 -23.79 -23.75 -32.94
N THR A 625 -22.79 -22.91 -33.21
CA THR A 625 -22.06 -22.89 -34.48
C THR A 625 -20.75 -22.12 -34.34
N THR A 626 -19.95 -22.17 -35.41
CA THR A 626 -18.83 -21.23 -35.60
C THR A 626 -19.27 -20.12 -36.53
N PHE A 627 -18.75 -18.92 -36.33
CA PHE A 627 -19.10 -17.76 -37.15
C PHE A 627 -17.93 -16.79 -37.34
N ARG A 628 -18.03 -15.95 -38.37
CA ARG A 628 -17.19 -14.79 -38.62
C ARG A 628 -18.04 -13.53 -38.57
N TYR A 629 -17.44 -12.42 -38.13
CA TYR A 629 -18.01 -11.08 -38.26
C TYR A 629 -17.47 -10.41 -39.53
N SER A 630 -18.33 -9.85 -40.36
CA SER A 630 -17.98 -9.19 -41.63
C SER A 630 -17.93 -7.67 -41.47
N ASP A 631 -17.23 -6.98 -42.37
CA ASP A 631 -17.11 -5.51 -42.35
C ASP A 631 -18.45 -4.77 -42.53
N ASP A 632 -19.45 -5.42 -43.13
CA ASP A 632 -20.82 -4.91 -43.27
C ASP A 632 -21.67 -5.07 -41.99
N GLY A 633 -21.12 -5.67 -40.94
CA GLY A 633 -21.79 -5.91 -39.67
C GLY A 633 -22.51 -7.26 -39.59
N SER A 634 -22.48 -8.07 -40.64
CA SER A 634 -23.15 -9.38 -40.67
C SER A 634 -22.34 -10.46 -39.94
N TYR A 635 -23.03 -11.50 -39.49
CA TYR A 635 -22.42 -12.72 -38.93
C TYR A 635 -22.75 -13.89 -39.85
N THR A 636 -21.74 -14.62 -40.31
CA THR A 636 -21.93 -15.79 -41.19
C THR A 636 -21.21 -17.01 -40.64
N ASN A 637 -21.76 -18.20 -40.90
CA ASN A 637 -21.14 -19.47 -40.52
C ASN A 637 -20.29 -20.06 -41.66
N TYR A 638 -19.75 -21.26 -41.45
CA TYR A 638 -18.90 -21.98 -42.41
C TYR A 638 -19.59 -22.37 -43.73
N ASP A 639 -20.89 -22.16 -43.86
CA ASP A 639 -21.68 -22.36 -45.09
C ASP A 639 -22.13 -21.01 -45.70
N ASP A 640 -21.57 -19.89 -45.23
CA ASP A 640 -21.96 -18.51 -45.58
C ASP A 640 -23.42 -18.15 -45.24
N ASN A 641 -24.07 -18.94 -44.38
CA ASN A 641 -25.41 -18.64 -43.90
C ASN A 641 -25.36 -17.61 -42.77
N THR A 642 -26.32 -16.68 -42.76
CA THR A 642 -26.46 -15.68 -41.70
C THR A 642 -26.69 -16.32 -40.33
N VAL A 643 -25.99 -15.84 -39.31
CA VAL A 643 -26.10 -16.26 -37.91
C VAL A 643 -26.76 -15.16 -37.10
N ASN A 644 -27.86 -15.49 -36.41
CA ASN A 644 -28.51 -14.57 -35.49
C ASN A 644 -27.94 -14.76 -34.08
N ILE A 645 -27.52 -13.66 -33.45
CA ILE A 645 -26.90 -13.67 -32.12
C ILE A 645 -27.74 -12.84 -31.15
N ASN A 646 -28.11 -13.44 -30.02
CA ASN A 646 -28.83 -12.76 -28.94
C ASN A 646 -27.86 -12.18 -27.90
N ASP A 647 -28.29 -11.15 -27.18
CA ASP A 647 -27.44 -10.46 -26.18
C ASP A 647 -27.00 -11.34 -25.00
N ASN A 648 -27.76 -12.41 -24.70
CA ASN A 648 -27.49 -13.37 -23.62
C ASN A 648 -26.60 -14.55 -24.06
N TYR A 649 -26.15 -14.58 -25.31
CA TYR A 649 -25.29 -15.65 -25.81
C TYR A 649 -23.84 -15.44 -25.39
N PHE A 650 -23.05 -16.51 -25.46
CA PHE A 650 -21.62 -16.47 -25.17
C PHE A 650 -20.79 -16.68 -26.43
N VAL A 651 -19.65 -16.01 -26.49
CA VAL A 651 -18.69 -16.10 -27.60
C VAL A 651 -17.33 -16.53 -27.06
N SER A 652 -16.66 -17.45 -27.73
CA SER A 652 -15.23 -17.75 -27.48
C SER A 652 -14.46 -17.73 -28.79
N LEU A 653 -13.15 -17.52 -28.71
CA LEU A 653 -12.30 -17.70 -29.87
C LEU A 653 -12.21 -19.18 -30.24
N SER A 654 -12.39 -19.48 -31.53
CA SER A 654 -12.44 -20.84 -32.05
C SER A 654 -11.08 -21.53 -32.11
N SER A 655 -11.01 -22.82 -31.76
CA SER A 655 -9.81 -23.65 -31.97
C SER A 655 -10.10 -24.81 -32.92
N PRO A 656 -9.25 -25.07 -33.94
CA PRO A 656 -9.50 -26.16 -34.90
C PRO A 656 -9.59 -27.55 -34.28
N ILE A 657 -8.90 -27.82 -33.16
CA ILE A 657 -8.93 -29.15 -32.50
C ILE A 657 -10.31 -29.51 -31.94
N GLU A 658 -11.21 -28.53 -31.86
CA GLU A 658 -12.58 -28.68 -31.36
C GLU A 658 -13.61 -28.76 -32.50
N MET A 659 -13.13 -28.87 -33.75
CA MET A 659 -13.96 -28.86 -34.95
C MET A 659 -13.73 -30.10 -35.80
N GLU A 660 -14.75 -30.47 -36.56
CA GLU A 660 -14.60 -31.49 -37.60
C GLU A 660 -13.70 -31.01 -38.74
N LYS A 661 -12.92 -31.92 -39.33
CA LYS A 661 -12.02 -31.63 -40.46
C LYS A 661 -12.75 -30.99 -41.64
N SER A 662 -14.00 -31.39 -41.90
CA SER A 662 -14.86 -30.83 -42.94
C SER A 662 -15.12 -29.34 -42.74
N ILE A 663 -15.41 -28.92 -41.50
CA ILE A 663 -15.66 -27.53 -41.11
C ILE A 663 -14.37 -26.72 -41.18
N ILE A 664 -13.23 -27.28 -40.74
CA ILE A 664 -11.91 -26.64 -40.85
C ILE A 664 -11.59 -26.31 -42.31
N SER A 665 -11.82 -27.24 -43.23
CA SER A 665 -11.59 -27.03 -44.67
C SER A 665 -12.48 -25.92 -45.25
N LYS A 666 -13.75 -25.85 -44.83
CA LYS A 666 -14.66 -24.75 -45.25
C LYS A 666 -14.18 -23.39 -44.75
N TRP A 667 -13.77 -23.29 -43.49
CA TRP A 667 -13.22 -22.04 -42.95
C TRP A 667 -11.94 -21.60 -43.64
N LYS A 668 -11.00 -22.52 -43.89
CA LYS A 668 -9.79 -22.21 -44.66
C LYS A 668 -10.11 -21.66 -46.04
N LYS A 669 -11.05 -22.29 -46.74
CA LYS A 669 -11.50 -21.83 -48.06
C LYS A 669 -12.14 -20.44 -47.99
N GLN A 670 -13.06 -20.20 -47.05
CA GLN A 670 -13.66 -18.87 -46.91
C GLN A 670 -12.61 -17.79 -46.59
N LEU A 671 -11.67 -18.05 -45.67
CA LEU A 671 -10.62 -17.09 -45.34
C LEU A 671 -9.76 -16.75 -46.58
N GLU A 672 -9.52 -17.73 -47.46
CA GLU A 672 -8.84 -17.52 -48.75
C GLU A 672 -9.72 -16.74 -49.75
N ASP A 673 -10.98 -17.14 -49.92
CA ASP A 673 -11.94 -16.52 -50.86
C ASP A 673 -12.18 -15.02 -50.54
N TYR A 674 -12.13 -14.64 -49.25
CA TYR A 674 -12.25 -13.25 -48.80
C TYR A 674 -10.89 -12.54 -48.60
N GLU A 675 -9.77 -13.16 -48.99
CA GLU A 675 -8.41 -12.61 -48.86
C GLU A 675 -8.03 -12.18 -47.43
N LEU A 676 -8.53 -12.89 -46.42
CA LEU A 676 -8.39 -12.54 -45.00
C LEU A 676 -7.11 -13.13 -44.40
N SER A 677 -6.25 -12.25 -43.87
CA SER A 677 -5.02 -12.65 -43.20
C SER A 677 -5.24 -12.76 -41.68
N GLN A 678 -5.07 -13.96 -41.14
CA GLN A 678 -5.28 -14.18 -39.72
C GLN A 678 -4.17 -13.53 -38.87
N PRO A 679 -4.52 -12.72 -37.85
CA PRO A 679 -3.55 -12.02 -36.99
C PRO A 679 -2.82 -12.95 -36.02
N ILE A 680 -3.27 -14.19 -35.89
CA ILE A 680 -2.70 -15.29 -35.11
C ILE A 680 -2.86 -16.59 -35.90
N MET A 681 -2.11 -17.63 -35.54
CA MET A 681 -2.15 -18.94 -36.20
C MET A 681 -3.39 -19.77 -35.80
N GLN A 682 -4.60 -19.26 -36.04
CA GLN A 682 -5.83 -19.95 -35.69
C GLN A 682 -6.07 -21.17 -36.61
N PHE A 683 -6.08 -20.98 -37.93
CA PHE A 683 -6.24 -22.05 -38.94
C PHE A 683 -4.94 -22.32 -39.72
N THR A 684 -3.92 -22.78 -38.99
CA THR A 684 -2.61 -23.13 -39.57
C THR A 684 -2.65 -24.31 -40.55
N ASN A 685 -1.65 -24.40 -41.43
CA ASN A 685 -1.43 -25.55 -42.32
C ASN A 685 -0.68 -26.71 -41.65
N ILE A 686 -0.16 -26.52 -40.44
CA ILE A 686 0.45 -27.60 -39.64
C ILE A 686 -0.62 -28.63 -39.28
N GLN A 687 -0.37 -29.90 -39.61
CA GLN A 687 -1.31 -30.99 -39.35
C GLN A 687 -0.91 -31.74 -38.08
N ILE A 688 -1.74 -31.64 -37.03
CA ILE A 688 -1.61 -32.48 -35.83
C ILE A 688 -2.77 -33.48 -35.81
N ASN A 689 -2.49 -34.72 -36.24
CA ASN A 689 -3.47 -35.81 -36.19
C ASN A 689 -3.52 -36.49 -34.82
N ASN A 690 -2.39 -36.50 -34.09
CA ASN A 690 -2.28 -37.08 -32.75
C ASN A 690 -1.38 -36.19 -31.87
N LEU A 691 -1.93 -35.66 -30.77
CA LEU A 691 -1.21 -34.76 -29.87
C LEU A 691 -0.04 -35.45 -29.16
N GLU A 692 -0.21 -36.72 -28.77
CA GLU A 692 0.80 -37.50 -28.04
C GLU A 692 1.99 -37.84 -28.94
N GLU A 693 1.74 -38.21 -30.20
CA GLU A 693 2.82 -38.48 -31.17
C GLU A 693 3.68 -37.22 -31.40
N VAL A 694 3.03 -36.06 -31.54
CA VAL A 694 3.73 -34.78 -31.73
C VAL A 694 4.52 -34.42 -30.48
N LEU A 695 3.93 -34.58 -29.30
CA LEU A 695 4.59 -34.33 -28.02
C LEU A 695 5.83 -35.21 -27.84
N ASN A 696 5.75 -36.49 -28.23
CA ASN A 696 6.87 -37.44 -28.17
C ASN A 696 8.01 -37.03 -29.10
N LYS A 697 7.70 -36.56 -30.31
CA LYS A 697 8.70 -36.05 -31.27
C LYS A 697 9.39 -34.77 -30.80
N LEU A 698 8.78 -33.99 -29.90
CA LEU A 698 9.37 -32.79 -29.31
C LEU A 698 10.25 -33.07 -28.07
N GLN A 699 10.33 -34.31 -27.60
CA GLN A 699 11.20 -34.64 -26.46
C GLN A 699 12.66 -34.72 -26.90
N ASN A 700 13.55 -34.20 -26.07
CA ASN A 700 15.01 -34.19 -26.25
C ASN A 700 15.53 -33.51 -27.53
N ILE A 701 14.75 -32.62 -28.15
CA ILE A 701 15.20 -31.85 -29.33
C ILE A 701 16.23 -30.78 -28.94
N GLU A 702 17.17 -30.49 -29.85
CA GLU A 702 18.24 -29.51 -29.64
C GLU A 702 17.95 -28.16 -30.31
N ILE A 703 17.67 -27.16 -29.49
CA ILE A 703 17.34 -25.79 -29.93
C ILE A 703 18.36 -24.82 -29.35
N SER A 704 18.65 -23.71 -30.03
CA SER A 704 19.57 -22.73 -29.46
C SER A 704 18.95 -22.01 -28.26
N TYR A 705 19.74 -21.75 -27.23
CA TYR A 705 19.29 -21.06 -26.01
C TYR A 705 18.62 -19.70 -26.33
N GLY A 706 19.19 -18.93 -27.26
CA GLY A 706 18.61 -17.68 -27.72
C GLY A 706 17.21 -17.82 -28.33
N THR A 707 16.94 -18.92 -29.03
CA THR A 707 15.62 -19.21 -29.59
C THR A 707 14.59 -19.51 -28.50
N ILE A 708 14.94 -20.33 -27.52
CA ILE A 708 14.06 -20.63 -26.36
C ILE A 708 13.79 -19.38 -25.53
N LYS A 709 14.83 -18.58 -25.28
CA LYS A 709 14.67 -17.32 -24.56
C LYS A 709 13.76 -16.35 -25.33
N ALA A 710 13.92 -16.23 -26.65
CA ALA A 710 13.04 -15.40 -27.48
C ALA A 710 11.59 -15.92 -27.50
N PHE A 711 11.40 -17.25 -27.54
CA PHE A 711 10.08 -17.89 -27.45
C PHE A 711 9.40 -17.60 -26.10
N SER A 712 10.10 -17.84 -24.99
CA SER A 712 9.57 -17.59 -23.63
C SER A 712 9.17 -16.13 -23.43
N GLN A 713 10.00 -15.18 -23.89
CA GLN A 713 9.70 -13.75 -23.84
C GLN A 713 8.53 -13.35 -24.75
N ARG A 714 8.33 -14.03 -25.89
CA ARG A 714 7.23 -13.74 -26.82
C ARG A 714 5.88 -14.05 -26.20
N TYR A 715 5.80 -15.12 -25.40
CA TYR A 715 4.56 -15.64 -24.81
C TYR A 715 4.40 -15.36 -23.32
N ASP A 716 5.21 -14.43 -22.78
CA ASP A 716 5.21 -14.04 -21.36
C ASP A 716 5.34 -15.24 -20.40
N MET A 717 6.23 -16.19 -20.73
CA MET A 717 6.54 -17.33 -19.88
C MET A 717 7.46 -16.92 -18.73
N ASN A 718 7.27 -17.54 -17.56
CA ASN A 718 8.13 -17.37 -16.41
C ASN A 718 9.42 -18.17 -16.59
N MET A 719 10.53 -17.62 -16.11
CA MET A 719 11.81 -18.32 -16.06
C MET A 719 11.90 -19.13 -14.77
N GLU A 720 12.15 -20.43 -14.90
CA GLU A 720 12.25 -21.34 -13.76
C GLU A 720 13.70 -21.41 -13.28
N HIS A 721 13.92 -20.99 -12.04
CA HIS A 721 15.23 -20.92 -11.42
C HIS A 721 15.45 -22.11 -10.49
N LYS A 722 16.60 -22.76 -10.64
CA LYS A 722 17.12 -23.69 -9.63
C LYS A 722 17.94 -22.95 -8.56
N SER A 723 18.69 -21.93 -8.98
CA SER A 723 19.41 -20.98 -8.12
C SER A 723 19.54 -19.63 -8.85
N TYR A 724 20.14 -18.62 -8.22
CA TYR A 724 20.18 -17.24 -8.75
C TYR A 724 20.77 -17.14 -10.17
N TYR A 725 21.73 -18.01 -10.52
CA TYR A 725 22.40 -18.03 -11.82
C TYR A 725 22.07 -19.27 -12.66
N GLU A 726 21.19 -20.15 -12.17
CA GLU A 726 20.88 -21.43 -12.81
C GLU A 726 19.40 -21.52 -13.20
N ILE A 727 19.15 -21.62 -14.50
CA ILE A 727 17.82 -21.75 -15.10
C ILE A 727 17.61 -23.22 -15.46
N ASN A 728 16.49 -23.83 -15.06
CA ASN A 728 16.15 -25.22 -15.40
C ASN A 728 14.95 -25.34 -16.34
N GLY A 729 14.37 -24.22 -16.76
CA GLY A 729 13.33 -24.21 -17.77
C GLY A 729 12.54 -22.91 -17.81
N TYR A 730 11.40 -22.99 -18.48
CA TYR A 730 10.42 -21.91 -18.58
C TYR A 730 9.03 -22.49 -18.40
N SER A 731 8.13 -21.76 -17.74
CA SER A 731 6.76 -22.18 -17.48
C SER A 731 5.73 -21.14 -17.94
N TYR A 732 4.56 -21.62 -18.31
CA TYR A 732 3.36 -20.80 -18.48
C TYR A 732 2.24 -21.41 -17.65
N LYS A 733 1.54 -20.56 -16.90
CA LYS A 733 0.42 -20.95 -16.07
C LYS A 733 -0.85 -20.22 -16.51
N ASP A 734 -1.88 -20.99 -16.87
CA ASP A 734 -3.23 -20.49 -17.08
C ASP A 734 -4.03 -20.59 -15.79
N SER A 735 -4.29 -19.45 -15.15
CA SER A 735 -5.11 -19.40 -13.94
C SER A 735 -6.61 -19.61 -14.20
N TYR A 736 -7.08 -19.43 -15.44
CA TYR A 736 -8.52 -19.55 -15.75
C TYR A 736 -8.98 -21.00 -15.74
N ASN A 737 -8.27 -21.90 -16.44
CA ASN A 737 -8.57 -23.33 -16.44
C ASN A 737 -7.66 -24.15 -15.51
N ASN A 738 -6.74 -23.52 -14.78
CA ASN A 738 -5.73 -24.15 -13.91
C ASN A 738 -4.87 -25.19 -14.67
N GLN A 739 -4.23 -24.76 -15.76
CA GLN A 739 -3.44 -25.59 -16.66
C GLN A 739 -2.02 -25.03 -16.80
N ASP A 740 -1.04 -25.91 -16.89
CA ASP A 740 0.37 -25.51 -16.97
C ASP A 740 1.08 -26.10 -18.19
N PHE A 741 2.04 -25.35 -18.71
CA PHE A 741 2.96 -25.74 -19.77
C PHE A 741 4.40 -25.46 -19.34
N TYR A 742 5.28 -26.43 -19.51
CA TYR A 742 6.70 -26.31 -19.17
C TYR A 742 7.60 -26.68 -20.35
N ILE A 743 8.64 -25.88 -20.54
CA ILE A 743 9.83 -26.23 -21.32
C ILE A 743 10.95 -26.50 -20.33
N LYS A 744 11.22 -27.77 -20.06
CA LYS A 744 12.31 -28.20 -19.18
C LYS A 744 13.61 -28.22 -19.97
N THR A 745 14.69 -27.71 -19.36
CA THR A 745 16.03 -27.75 -19.95
C THR A 745 16.99 -28.43 -18.97
N LYS A 746 18.15 -28.92 -19.45
CA LYS A 746 19.28 -29.09 -18.53
C LYS A 746 19.63 -27.73 -17.91
N ILE A 747 20.24 -27.74 -16.72
CA ILE A 747 20.62 -26.52 -16.00
C ILE A 747 21.47 -25.64 -16.93
N ILE A 748 21.00 -24.41 -17.16
CA ILE A 748 21.62 -23.38 -17.99
C ILE A 748 22.17 -22.31 -17.05
N ASN A 749 23.41 -21.88 -17.28
CA ASN A 749 23.95 -20.71 -16.57
C ASN A 749 23.44 -19.44 -17.27
N THR A 750 23.10 -18.39 -16.52
CA THR A 750 22.73 -17.08 -17.09
C THR A 750 23.74 -16.48 -18.07
N GLU A 751 25.01 -16.93 -18.03
CA GLU A 751 26.08 -16.54 -18.95
C GLU A 751 26.20 -17.41 -20.23
N THR A 752 25.37 -18.44 -20.40
CA THR A 752 25.37 -19.31 -21.59
C THR A 752 25.19 -18.52 -22.88
N ASN A 753 25.96 -18.86 -23.91
CA ASN A 753 25.93 -18.17 -25.19
C ASN A 753 24.59 -18.44 -25.91
N TYR A 754 23.99 -17.40 -26.50
CA TYR A 754 22.70 -17.52 -27.20
C TYR A 754 22.71 -18.53 -28.36
N ASN A 755 23.88 -18.82 -28.93
CA ASN A 755 24.02 -19.77 -30.02
C ASN A 755 24.14 -21.23 -29.55
N ASP A 756 24.38 -21.47 -28.26
CA ASP A 756 24.57 -22.82 -27.73
C ASP A 756 23.30 -23.64 -27.86
N LYS A 757 23.45 -24.89 -28.31
CA LYS A 757 22.35 -25.85 -28.43
C LYS A 757 22.05 -26.50 -27.09
N ILE A 758 20.78 -26.45 -26.69
CA ILE A 758 20.27 -27.04 -25.45
C ILE A 758 19.18 -28.05 -25.77
N LYS A 759 19.20 -29.17 -25.04
CA LYS A 759 18.12 -30.15 -25.07
C LYS A 759 16.93 -29.65 -24.26
N ILE A 760 15.75 -29.71 -24.86
CA ILE A 760 14.49 -29.35 -24.20
C ILE A 760 13.55 -30.55 -24.11
N ASN A 761 12.69 -30.53 -23.09
CA ASN A 761 11.58 -31.45 -22.94
C ASN A 761 10.30 -30.66 -22.64
N ILE A 762 9.19 -31.11 -23.23
CA ILE A 762 7.90 -30.41 -23.20
C ILE A 762 6.97 -31.17 -22.26
N GLU A 763 6.38 -30.46 -21.29
CA GLU A 763 5.47 -31.05 -20.30
C GLU A 763 4.21 -30.21 -20.15
N PHE A 764 3.07 -30.87 -20.00
CA PHE A 764 1.78 -30.27 -19.77
C PHE A 764 1.15 -30.90 -18.53
N ASN A 765 0.61 -30.07 -17.63
CA ASN A 765 -0.02 -30.54 -16.40
C ASN A 765 -1.46 -30.02 -16.32
N ASN A 766 -2.42 -30.93 -16.08
CA ASN A 766 -3.87 -30.66 -16.04
C ASN A 766 -4.43 -29.97 -17.30
N SER A 767 -3.81 -30.19 -18.46
CA SER A 767 -4.06 -29.40 -19.66
C SER A 767 -5.13 -29.99 -20.58
N SER A 768 -5.96 -29.11 -21.16
CA SER A 768 -6.95 -29.48 -22.17
C SER A 768 -6.32 -29.76 -23.54
N ASN A 769 -7.01 -30.50 -24.40
CA ASN A 769 -6.57 -30.73 -25.79
C ASN A 769 -6.38 -29.41 -26.56
N ARG A 770 -7.24 -28.41 -26.35
CA ARG A 770 -7.10 -27.05 -26.89
C ARG A 770 -5.76 -26.41 -26.49
N PHE A 771 -5.44 -26.46 -25.20
CA PHE A 771 -4.24 -25.86 -24.65
C PHE A 771 -2.98 -26.54 -25.19
N ILE A 772 -2.95 -27.87 -25.17
CA ILE A 772 -1.86 -28.68 -25.72
C ILE A 772 -1.69 -28.39 -27.21
N TYR A 773 -2.76 -28.53 -28.01
CA TYR A 773 -2.75 -28.30 -29.45
C TYR A 773 -2.17 -26.93 -29.80
N THR A 774 -2.65 -25.88 -29.14
CA THR A 774 -2.22 -24.51 -29.42
C THR A 774 -0.73 -24.33 -29.11
N TRP A 775 -0.24 -24.81 -27.96
CA TRP A 775 1.19 -24.75 -27.65
C TRP A 775 2.07 -25.53 -28.64
N LEU A 776 1.63 -26.72 -29.06
CA LEU A 776 2.34 -27.50 -30.06
C LEU A 776 2.45 -26.75 -31.40
N ILE A 777 1.37 -26.11 -31.86
CA ILE A 777 1.40 -25.26 -33.06
C ILE A 777 2.43 -24.13 -32.91
N LEU A 778 2.42 -23.42 -31.78
CA LEU A 778 3.35 -22.32 -31.54
C LEU A 778 4.80 -22.80 -31.49
N LEU A 779 5.07 -23.94 -30.84
CA LEU A 779 6.39 -24.56 -30.78
C LEU A 779 6.89 -24.96 -32.17
N ILE A 780 6.07 -25.69 -32.95
CA ILE A 780 6.46 -26.16 -34.28
C ILE A 780 6.82 -24.97 -35.18
N TRP A 781 6.02 -23.92 -35.14
CA TRP A 781 6.23 -22.74 -35.97
C TRP A 781 7.43 -21.91 -35.52
N ASP A 782 7.44 -21.44 -34.27
CA ASP A 782 8.45 -20.48 -33.81
C ASP A 782 9.83 -21.10 -33.60
N LEU A 783 9.89 -22.42 -33.35
CA LEU A 783 11.16 -23.16 -33.31
C LEU A 783 11.60 -23.67 -34.69
N ARG A 784 10.84 -23.34 -35.75
CA ARG A 784 11.11 -23.73 -37.15
C ARG A 784 11.22 -25.24 -37.36
N LEU A 785 10.30 -25.99 -36.75
CA LEU A 785 10.24 -27.45 -36.84
C LEU A 785 9.25 -27.94 -37.90
N THR A 786 8.78 -27.05 -38.78
CA THR A 786 7.79 -27.35 -39.84
C THR A 786 8.27 -28.35 -40.89
N GLU A 787 9.58 -28.63 -40.98
CA GLU A 787 10.09 -29.71 -41.85
C GLU A 787 10.05 -31.07 -41.15
N THR A 788 9.92 -31.08 -39.82
CA THR A 788 9.85 -32.28 -38.97
C THR A 788 8.40 -32.75 -38.76
N PHE A 789 7.42 -31.87 -38.99
CA PHE A 789 5.98 -32.06 -38.77
C PHE A 789 5.20 -31.49 -39.94
#